data_AF-A0A7D9I261-F1
#
_entry.id   AF-A0A7D9I261-F1
#
_cell.length_a   1.000
_cell.length_b   1.000
_cell.length_c   1.000
_cell.angle_alpha   90.00
_cell.angle_beta   90.00
_cell.angle_gamma   90.00
#
_symmetry.space_group_name_H-M   'P 1'
#
loop_
_entity.id
_entity.type
_entity.pdbx_description
1 polymer ?
#
loop_
_entity_poly.entity_id
_entity_poly.type
_entity_poly.pdbx_seq_one_letter_code
_entity_poly.pdbx_strand_id
1 'polypeptide(L)'
;METTRYTLLTPKERARLVLNSAFADSVEKYVKAYKKKQESRTDVENRNADSPIQSDVLSGATSSIEGAGTNSQWHPSDFYVSMLNFSLGFGTVLGFPRLCYKHGGVIFMIPYLIMLFLEGIPLVCVEIAIGQHFQDKFLLSTWRRVHPSTIGLGISAVFISFVTIIYFNVIVGWCASYFVYSLQRCLPWTSCPEGVEACTNSSSPSEYYWYQTKLGVAENINSLQDVNWDLYLYVFISWVLVLFYNIKGVKYAAKPGYVILVIAVILYVALFLFVVHLDDWARGLAILVEFKTSQINKLLSIEIWRDAATQVFFSLGIGYGTIFMLSSHNKANFKCKTAAIYYGLIDTTVGICSCIIVFSLRGFQAHIYDVKCREQLKGSNQTSLQNQNYQFCNHSFLSQPIPDAFSLAFISWSDSFTHIAHPPLWSSFSYFLLFLSGLGSMSGMVLVVALFIREMTALKQQYAAALVCFVSCLLGLIFVTDSGLYVVNLFHGYSGCSLQWIALLEILSVICLFGRKNFCTMVEEMTGEKLHVVWIVCWFVISPAILVALIVLSLYDLANTEGYLYSAWQPSTGMQDLFYPVWCYVLIALFCIIPLVLILGVFIIYAVKSRHMLFEMCHNSWKRMWYWCRKQEEYELQDFTEAQRCYQTGEQVLLDRIDANFPELLSFDNIQGPVTTNGHIHALTGDGNYRTMPGNNNVDHSGPTRHLSI
;
A
#
# COMPACT_ATOMS: atom_id res chain seq x y z
N MET A 1 -6.57 -0.22 67.04
CA MET A 1 -6.60 -1.25 65.98
C MET A 1 -7.09 -0.68 64.65
N GLU A 2 -6.69 0.54 64.27
CA GLU A 2 -7.07 1.15 62.96
C GLU A 2 -5.94 1.94 62.28
N THR A 3 -4.70 1.87 62.79
CA THR A 3 -3.53 2.49 62.15
C THR A 3 -2.74 1.55 61.23
N THR A 4 -3.14 0.27 61.13
CA THR A 4 -2.47 -0.74 60.30
C THR A 4 -3.12 -0.98 58.92
N ARG A 5 -4.12 -0.17 58.52
CA ARG A 5 -4.72 -0.22 57.17
C ARG A 5 -4.27 0.87 56.21
N TYR A 6 -3.39 1.80 56.63
CA TYR A 6 -2.93 2.91 55.78
C TYR A 6 -1.73 2.57 54.88
N THR A 7 -1.02 1.48 55.17
CA THR A 7 0.18 1.06 54.43
C THR A 7 -0.09 0.06 53.30
N LEU A 8 -1.33 -0.40 53.11
CA LEU A 8 -1.69 -1.39 52.09
C LEU A 8 -2.62 -0.87 50.97
N LEU A 9 -2.89 0.44 50.92
CA LEU A 9 -3.68 1.05 49.85
C LEU A 9 -2.78 1.69 48.80
N THR A 10 -3.11 1.44 47.52
CA THR A 10 -2.37 2.00 46.38
C THR A 10 -2.59 3.53 46.28
N PRO A 11 -1.65 4.29 45.66
CA PRO A 11 -1.76 5.75 45.55
C PRO A 11 -3.08 6.23 44.91
N LYS A 12 -3.65 5.41 44.03
CA LYS A 12 -4.92 5.64 43.32
C LYS A 12 -6.15 5.62 44.25
N GLU A 13 -6.10 4.85 45.33
CA GLU A 13 -7.19 4.74 46.30
C GLU A 13 -7.18 5.90 47.31
N ARG A 14 -6.00 6.46 47.61
CA ARG A 14 -5.86 7.69 48.41
C ARG A 14 -6.39 8.92 47.68
N ALA A 15 -6.14 9.02 46.37
CA ALA A 15 -6.67 10.10 45.53
C ALA A 15 -8.22 10.10 45.46
N ARG A 16 -8.85 8.92 45.44
CA ARG A 16 -10.33 8.79 45.44
C ARG A 16 -10.99 9.26 46.74
N LEU A 17 -10.36 9.06 47.90
CA LEU A 17 -10.87 9.50 49.20
C LEU A 17 -10.82 11.03 49.36
N VAL A 18 -9.80 11.67 48.80
CA VAL A 18 -9.62 13.14 48.83
C VAL A 18 -10.55 13.85 47.83
N LEU A 19 -10.83 13.24 46.67
CA LEU A 19 -11.76 13.80 45.70
C LEU A 19 -13.23 13.76 46.15
N ASN A 20 -13.62 12.77 46.96
CA ASN A 20 -15.01 12.63 47.42
C ASN A 20 -15.43 13.65 48.50
N SER A 21 -14.49 14.29 49.21
CA SER A 21 -14.84 15.35 50.17
C SER A 21 -14.97 16.74 49.54
N ALA A 22 -14.37 16.97 48.36
CA ALA A 22 -14.41 18.27 47.67
C ALA A 22 -15.60 18.42 46.69
N PHE A 23 -16.24 17.31 46.29
CA PHE A 23 -17.31 17.33 45.29
C PHE A 23 -18.71 17.56 45.87
N ALA A 24 -18.89 17.41 47.18
CA ALA A 24 -20.20 17.54 47.84
C ALA A 24 -20.68 19.01 47.95
N ASP A 25 -19.78 19.97 48.19
CA ASP A 25 -20.17 21.37 48.45
C ASP A 25 -20.47 22.19 47.18
N SER A 26 -19.89 21.82 46.04
CA SER A 26 -20.07 22.56 44.78
C SER A 26 -21.36 22.18 44.04
N VAL A 27 -21.82 20.94 44.19
CA VAL A 27 -23.05 20.46 43.53
C VAL A 27 -24.30 21.04 44.18
N GLU A 28 -24.31 21.23 45.51
CA GLU A 28 -25.48 21.79 46.20
C GLU A 28 -25.71 23.28 45.86
N LYS A 29 -24.63 24.04 45.64
CA LYS A 29 -24.67 25.47 45.27
C LYS A 29 -25.16 25.68 43.84
N TYR A 30 -24.78 24.79 42.93
CA TYR A 30 -25.17 24.86 41.52
C TYR A 30 -26.65 24.46 41.30
N VAL A 31 -27.12 23.42 42.01
CA VAL A 31 -28.52 22.96 41.91
C VAL A 31 -29.52 23.99 42.46
N LYS A 32 -29.15 24.74 43.51
CA LYS A 32 -29.96 25.85 44.05
C LYS A 32 -30.01 27.07 43.12
N ALA A 33 -28.92 27.37 42.41
CA ALA A 33 -28.86 28.48 41.45
C ALA A 33 -29.64 28.19 40.15
N TYR A 34 -29.66 26.92 39.71
CA TYR A 34 -30.36 26.51 38.49
C TYR A 34 -31.89 26.52 38.65
N LYS A 35 -32.42 26.06 39.80
CA LYS A 35 -33.87 26.10 40.09
C LYS A 35 -34.44 27.52 40.13
N LYS A 36 -33.67 28.50 40.62
CA LYS A 36 -34.09 29.91 40.70
C LYS A 36 -34.15 30.62 39.34
N LYS A 37 -33.43 30.10 38.34
CA LYS A 37 -33.36 30.66 36.97
C LYS A 37 -34.44 30.09 36.04
N GLN A 38 -35.06 28.97 36.43
CA GLN A 38 -36.11 28.31 35.65
C GLN A 38 -37.49 28.92 35.92
N GLU A 39 -37.76 29.39 37.14
CA GLU A 39 -39.00 30.08 37.52
C GLU A 39 -39.14 31.48 36.86
N SER A 40 -38.02 32.14 36.53
CA SER A 40 -38.03 33.45 35.86
C SER A 40 -38.16 33.39 34.33
N ARG A 41 -38.11 32.20 33.73
CA ARG A 41 -38.12 32.01 32.27
C ARG A 41 -39.52 31.72 31.73
N THR A 42 -40.41 31.19 32.57
CA THR A 42 -41.82 30.92 32.26
C THR A 42 -42.70 32.17 32.16
N ASP A 43 -42.24 33.33 32.65
CA ASP A 43 -43.01 34.59 32.62
C ASP A 43 -42.76 35.45 31.36
N VAL A 44 -41.74 35.13 30.56
CA VAL A 44 -41.28 35.95 29.42
C VAL A 44 -41.73 35.39 28.05
N GLU A 45 -41.99 34.09 27.95
CA GLU A 45 -42.43 33.44 26.69
C GLU A 45 -43.90 33.71 26.31
N ASN A 46 -44.72 34.29 27.20
CA ASN A 46 -46.12 34.61 26.93
C ASN A 46 -46.36 36.00 26.29
N ARG A 47 -45.33 36.76 25.89
CA ARG A 47 -45.51 38.17 25.44
C ARG A 47 -45.07 38.54 24.03
N ASN A 48 -44.39 37.67 23.27
CA ASN A 48 -43.81 38.05 21.96
C ASN A 48 -44.24 37.16 20.79
N ALA A 49 -45.52 36.76 20.76
CA ALA A 49 -46.13 36.17 19.57
C ALA A 49 -47.07 37.22 18.94
N ASP A 50 -46.55 38.13 18.10
CA ASP A 50 -47.36 38.85 17.10
C ASP A 50 -46.49 39.65 16.08
N SER A 51 -46.71 39.34 14.79
CA SER A 51 -46.58 40.14 13.54
C SER A 51 -45.31 40.05 12.61
N PRO A 52 -45.48 40.12 11.26
CA PRO A 52 -44.48 39.70 10.25
C PRO A 52 -44.05 40.78 9.21
N ILE A 53 -43.13 40.39 8.29
CA ILE A 53 -42.74 41.00 6.97
C ILE A 53 -41.38 41.76 6.96
N GLN A 54 -40.38 41.26 6.19
CA GLN A 54 -39.94 41.80 4.88
C GLN A 54 -38.67 41.08 4.35
N SER A 55 -38.80 40.45 3.18
CA SER A 55 -37.73 39.86 2.35
C SER A 55 -37.27 40.84 1.26
N ASP A 56 -36.11 40.53 0.66
CA ASP A 56 -35.55 41.08 -0.58
C ASP A 56 -34.76 42.39 -0.51
N VAL A 57 -33.45 42.31 -0.20
CA VAL A 57 -32.33 42.98 -0.89
C VAL A 57 -30.99 42.35 -0.44
N LEU A 58 -30.59 41.17 -0.96
CA LEU A 58 -29.16 40.74 -0.96
C LEU A 58 -28.88 39.52 -1.85
N SER A 59 -29.10 39.61 -3.16
CA SER A 59 -28.74 38.54 -4.12
C SER A 59 -28.06 39.06 -5.39
N GLY A 60 -27.21 40.09 -5.27
CA GLY A 60 -26.58 40.76 -6.43
C GLY A 60 -25.07 40.97 -6.38
N ALA A 61 -24.33 40.36 -5.44
CA ALA A 61 -22.91 40.66 -5.27
C ALA A 61 -22.02 39.46 -4.88
N THR A 62 -22.27 38.28 -5.45
CA THR A 62 -21.40 37.08 -5.28
C THR A 62 -21.28 36.28 -6.59
N SER A 63 -21.06 36.95 -7.71
CA SER A 63 -20.75 36.29 -8.99
C SER A 63 -19.76 37.10 -9.83
N SER A 64 -18.47 37.09 -9.44
CA SER A 64 -17.33 37.39 -10.35
C SER A 64 -15.97 37.35 -9.64
N ILE A 65 -15.66 36.23 -8.96
CA ILE A 65 -14.26 35.80 -8.76
C ILE A 65 -14.21 34.29 -9.04
N GLU A 66 -14.34 33.92 -10.32
CA GLU A 66 -13.82 32.66 -10.83
C GLU A 66 -12.38 32.89 -11.28
N GLY A 67 -11.43 32.31 -10.53
CA GLY A 67 -10.01 32.34 -10.81
C GLY A 67 -9.34 31.06 -10.29
N ALA A 68 -9.47 29.98 -11.08
CA ALA A 68 -8.61 28.79 -11.11
C ALA A 68 -8.09 28.20 -9.77
N GLY A 69 -8.77 27.17 -9.23
CA GLY A 69 -8.12 26.24 -8.31
C GLY A 69 -8.95 25.38 -7.37
N THR A 70 -10.05 24.73 -7.77
CA THR A 70 -10.84 23.89 -6.82
C THR A 70 -11.46 22.59 -7.37
N ASN A 71 -10.97 22.03 -8.50
CA ASN A 71 -11.49 20.77 -9.07
C ASN A 71 -10.44 19.65 -9.28
N SER A 72 -9.36 19.63 -8.47
CA SER A 72 -8.21 18.72 -8.65
C SER A 72 -8.21 17.44 -7.81
N GLN A 73 -9.05 17.31 -6.77
CA GLN A 73 -9.09 16.13 -5.91
C GLN A 73 -10.10 15.08 -6.44
N TRP A 74 -9.73 13.80 -6.37
CA TRP A 74 -10.60 12.69 -6.79
C TRP A 74 -11.56 12.23 -5.68
N HIS A 75 -12.59 11.47 -6.07
CA HIS A 75 -13.54 10.92 -5.12
C HIS A 75 -12.88 9.77 -4.31
N PRO A 76 -13.22 9.56 -3.02
CA PRO A 76 -12.68 8.46 -2.22
C PRO A 76 -12.72 7.08 -2.89
N SER A 77 -13.79 6.78 -3.63
CA SER A 77 -13.91 5.51 -4.35
C SER A 77 -12.91 5.37 -5.50
N ASP A 78 -12.53 6.48 -6.16
CA ASP A 78 -11.54 6.46 -7.24
C ASP A 78 -10.18 6.00 -6.73
N PHE A 79 -9.84 6.39 -5.50
CA PHE A 79 -8.64 5.95 -4.81
C PHE A 79 -8.67 4.46 -4.50
N TYR A 80 -9.73 3.96 -3.85
CA TYR A 80 -9.84 2.53 -3.51
C TYR A 80 -9.80 1.65 -4.76
N VAL A 81 -10.50 2.03 -5.83
CA VAL A 81 -10.49 1.29 -7.09
C VAL A 81 -9.13 1.31 -7.74
N SER A 82 -8.42 2.44 -7.73
CA SER A 82 -7.07 2.53 -8.30
C SER A 82 -6.06 1.69 -7.50
N MET A 83 -6.16 1.69 -6.17
CA MET A 83 -5.35 0.84 -5.30
C MET A 83 -5.62 -0.65 -5.55
N LEU A 84 -6.89 -1.07 -5.56
CA LEU A 84 -7.25 -2.48 -5.76
C LEU A 84 -6.85 -2.98 -7.15
N ASN A 85 -7.00 -2.18 -8.20
CA ASN A 85 -6.50 -2.57 -9.52
C ASN A 85 -4.98 -2.72 -9.55
N PHE A 86 -4.26 -2.00 -8.69
CA PHE A 86 -2.81 -2.13 -8.58
C PHE A 86 -2.40 -3.42 -7.85
N SER A 87 -3.04 -3.75 -6.71
CA SER A 87 -2.71 -4.95 -5.92
C SER A 87 -3.22 -6.26 -6.51
N LEU A 88 -4.44 -6.25 -7.08
CA LEU A 88 -5.12 -7.45 -7.57
C LEU A 88 -4.56 -7.91 -8.93
N GLY A 89 -3.28 -8.26 -8.93
CA GLY A 89 -2.52 -8.71 -10.07
C GLY A 89 -2.29 -10.23 -10.09
N PHE A 90 -1.42 -10.65 -11.01
CA PHE A 90 -0.99 -12.04 -11.18
C PHE A 90 -0.48 -12.69 -9.87
N GLY A 91 0.20 -11.92 -9.02
CA GLY A 91 0.75 -12.39 -7.74
C GLY A 91 -0.33 -12.82 -6.73
N THR A 92 -1.45 -12.11 -6.66
CA THR A 92 -2.57 -12.44 -5.76
C THR A 92 -3.34 -13.66 -6.27
N VAL A 93 -3.52 -13.77 -7.59
CA VAL A 93 -4.29 -14.87 -8.21
C VAL A 93 -3.53 -16.20 -8.17
N LEU A 94 -2.23 -16.20 -8.46
CA LEU A 94 -1.44 -17.42 -8.71
C LEU A 94 -0.26 -17.59 -7.75
N GLY A 95 0.37 -16.49 -7.32
CA GLY A 95 1.48 -16.52 -6.37
C GLY A 95 1.02 -17.00 -4.98
N PHE A 96 -0.06 -16.43 -4.46
CA PHE A 96 -0.57 -16.77 -3.13
C PHE A 96 -0.99 -18.26 -3.01
N PRO A 97 -1.77 -18.86 -3.95
CA PRO A 97 -2.08 -20.28 -3.89
C PRO A 97 -0.87 -21.21 -4.01
N ARG A 98 0.10 -20.85 -4.86
CA ARG A 98 1.35 -21.59 -5.01
C ARG A 98 2.11 -21.66 -3.69
N LEU A 99 2.26 -20.52 -3.00
CA LEU A 99 2.98 -20.46 -1.72
C LEU A 99 2.22 -21.20 -0.62
N CYS A 100 0.90 -21.09 -0.58
CA CYS A 100 0.07 -21.93 0.29
C CYS A 100 0.39 -23.41 0.06
N TYR A 101 0.44 -23.90 -1.17
CA TYR A 101 0.72 -25.31 -1.41
C TYR A 101 2.13 -25.74 -1.00
N LYS A 102 3.16 -24.96 -1.37
CA LYS A 102 4.57 -25.22 -1.02
C LYS A 102 4.74 -25.42 0.49
N HIS A 103 4.07 -24.59 1.27
CA HIS A 103 4.26 -24.46 2.72
C HIS A 103 3.20 -25.14 3.58
N GLY A 104 2.36 -26.00 3.00
CA GLY A 104 1.42 -26.85 3.76
C GLY A 104 0.04 -26.22 3.99
N GLY A 105 -0.50 -25.55 2.98
CA GLY A 105 -1.86 -25.03 2.92
C GLY A 105 -2.10 -23.86 3.88
N VAL A 106 -3.09 -24.01 4.76
CA VAL A 106 -3.48 -23.01 5.78
C VAL A 106 -2.33 -22.66 6.73
N ILE A 107 -1.34 -23.53 6.91
CA ILE A 107 -0.18 -23.26 7.77
C ILE A 107 0.62 -22.05 7.27
N PHE A 108 0.68 -21.82 5.96
CA PHE A 108 1.30 -20.62 5.38
C PHE A 108 0.48 -19.34 5.64
N MET A 109 -0.85 -19.44 5.78
CA MET A 109 -1.70 -18.27 5.99
C MET A 109 -1.45 -17.62 7.36
N ILE A 110 -1.00 -18.39 8.36
CA ILE A 110 -0.68 -17.88 9.70
C ILE A 110 0.46 -16.84 9.66
N PRO A 111 1.68 -17.17 9.20
CA PRO A 111 2.78 -16.22 9.09
C PRO A 111 2.44 -15.08 8.11
N TYR A 112 1.72 -15.37 7.02
CA TYR A 112 1.27 -14.33 6.09
C TYR A 112 0.38 -13.28 6.78
N LEU A 113 -0.65 -13.70 7.53
CA LEU A 113 -1.53 -12.78 8.25
C LEU A 113 -0.78 -12.00 9.33
N ILE A 114 0.17 -12.65 10.02
CA ILE A 114 1.01 -11.97 11.01
C ILE A 114 1.86 -10.88 10.33
N MET A 115 2.56 -11.20 9.24
CA MET A 115 3.34 -10.21 8.49
C MET A 115 2.46 -9.11 7.88
N LEU A 116 1.24 -9.44 7.43
CA LEU A 116 0.28 -8.46 6.92
C LEU A 116 -0.06 -7.40 7.98
N PHE A 117 -0.38 -7.79 9.21
CA PHE A 117 -0.76 -6.84 10.27
C PHE A 117 0.44 -6.14 10.90
N LEU A 118 1.60 -6.79 11.01
CA LEU A 118 2.79 -6.24 11.66
C LEU A 118 3.66 -5.38 10.74
N GLU A 119 3.62 -5.64 9.43
CA GLU A 119 4.52 -5.01 8.45
C GLU A 119 3.73 -4.43 7.27
N GLY A 120 2.92 -5.22 6.57
CA GLY A 120 2.23 -4.80 5.34
C GLY A 120 1.31 -3.60 5.50
N ILE A 121 0.26 -3.72 6.33
CA ILE A 121 -0.72 -2.65 6.59
C ILE A 121 -0.04 -1.39 7.18
N PRO A 122 0.86 -1.51 8.18
CA PRO A 122 1.64 -0.37 8.66
C PRO A 122 2.40 0.37 7.55
N LEU A 123 3.11 -0.36 6.68
CA LEU A 123 3.88 0.21 5.57
C LEU A 123 3.00 0.92 4.54
N VAL A 124 1.91 0.29 4.13
CA VAL A 124 0.93 0.93 3.22
C VAL A 124 0.40 2.22 3.84
N CYS A 125 0.11 2.23 5.16
CA CYS A 125 -0.34 3.44 5.83
C CYS A 125 0.71 4.55 5.80
N VAL A 126 2.00 4.22 5.89
CA VAL A 126 3.11 5.19 5.77
C VAL A 126 3.14 5.80 4.37
N GLU A 127 3.11 4.98 3.32
CA GLU A 127 3.09 5.47 1.93
C GLU A 127 1.90 6.39 1.65
N ILE A 128 0.69 5.98 2.09
CA ILE A 128 -0.53 6.79 1.93
C ILE A 128 -0.43 8.11 2.70
N ALA A 129 0.03 8.06 3.95
CA ALA A 129 0.09 9.24 4.81
C ALA A 129 1.06 10.29 4.26
N ILE A 130 2.25 9.88 3.81
CA ILE A 130 3.25 10.81 3.27
C ILE A 130 2.76 11.39 1.93
N GLY A 131 2.29 10.56 1.01
CA GLY A 131 1.80 11.04 -0.28
C GLY A 131 0.62 12.01 -0.12
N GLN A 132 -0.35 11.68 0.74
CA GLN A 132 -1.51 12.53 1.01
C GLN A 132 -1.16 13.80 1.80
N HIS A 133 -0.16 13.81 2.68
CA HIS A 133 0.18 15.00 3.45
C HIS A 133 0.75 16.11 2.55
N PHE A 134 1.71 15.76 1.69
CA PHE A 134 2.38 16.74 0.86
C PHE A 134 1.58 17.13 -0.40
N GLN A 135 0.67 16.26 -0.86
CA GLN A 135 -0.19 16.45 -2.04
C GLN A 135 0.57 16.91 -3.30
N ASP A 136 1.83 16.50 -3.41
CA ASP A 136 2.69 16.85 -4.52
C ASP A 136 2.38 16.00 -5.76
N LYS A 137 2.50 16.62 -6.93
CA LYS A 137 2.20 15.98 -8.22
C LYS A 137 3.28 14.99 -8.67
N PHE A 138 4.45 15.00 -8.04
CA PHE A 138 5.62 14.23 -8.46
C PHE A 138 6.35 13.61 -7.27
N LEU A 139 6.87 12.40 -7.46
CA LEU A 139 7.47 11.58 -6.40
C LEU A 139 8.75 12.22 -5.82
N LEU A 140 9.64 12.77 -6.65
CA LEU A 140 10.91 13.33 -6.16
C LEU A 140 10.68 14.66 -5.43
N SER A 141 9.74 15.49 -5.89
CA SER A 141 9.33 16.70 -5.17
C SER A 141 8.92 16.37 -3.73
N THR A 142 8.11 15.32 -3.54
CA THR A 142 7.66 14.94 -2.20
C THR A 142 8.83 14.48 -1.33
N TRP A 143 9.68 13.60 -1.85
CA TRP A 143 10.86 13.15 -1.12
C TRP A 143 11.83 14.29 -0.83
N ARG A 144 11.93 15.31 -1.68
CA ARG A 144 12.73 16.51 -1.43
C ARG A 144 12.19 17.34 -0.27
N ARG A 145 10.86 17.41 -0.10
CA ARG A 145 10.21 18.11 1.03
C ARG A 145 10.35 17.37 2.35
N VAL A 146 10.37 16.05 2.32
CA VAL A 146 10.73 15.24 3.50
C VAL A 146 12.17 15.57 3.90
N HIS A 147 13.12 15.37 3.00
CA HIS A 147 14.50 15.82 3.16
C HIS A 147 15.26 15.78 1.81
N PRO A 148 16.14 16.73 1.47
CA PRO A 148 16.86 16.70 0.20
C PRO A 148 17.67 15.41 -0.05
N SER A 149 18.14 14.72 1.02
CA SER A 149 18.88 13.46 0.87
C SER A 149 18.01 12.25 0.55
N THR A 150 16.67 12.33 0.70
CA THR A 150 15.75 11.21 0.45
C THR A 150 15.27 11.12 -0.99
N ILE A 151 15.69 12.05 -1.86
CA ILE A 151 15.35 12.03 -3.30
C ILE A 151 15.75 10.69 -3.96
N GLY A 152 16.83 10.06 -3.48
CA GLY A 152 17.28 8.75 -3.96
C GLY A 152 16.25 7.62 -3.78
N LEU A 153 15.37 7.71 -2.78
CA LEU A 153 14.26 6.74 -2.60
C LEU A 153 13.29 6.79 -3.77
N GLY A 154 12.87 8.00 -4.15
CA GLY A 154 11.98 8.21 -5.29
C GLY A 154 12.58 7.74 -6.62
N ILE A 155 13.87 8.02 -6.87
CA ILE A 155 14.57 7.56 -8.08
C ILE A 155 14.63 6.02 -8.13
N SER A 156 14.85 5.39 -6.98
CA SER A 156 14.95 3.93 -6.88
C SER A 156 13.61 3.23 -7.09
N ALA A 157 12.53 3.77 -6.52
CA ALA A 157 11.17 3.29 -6.76
C ALA A 157 10.78 3.40 -8.25
N VAL A 158 11.17 4.49 -8.92
CA VAL A 158 10.98 4.66 -10.37
C VAL A 158 11.80 3.64 -11.16
N PHE A 159 13.06 3.40 -10.78
CA PHE A 159 13.92 2.42 -11.44
C PHE A 159 13.34 1.00 -11.35
N ILE A 160 12.94 0.55 -10.16
CA ILE A 160 12.32 -0.77 -9.99
C ILE A 160 11.01 -0.86 -10.77
N SER A 161 10.17 0.18 -10.71
CA SER A 161 8.93 0.22 -11.49
C SER A 161 9.21 0.12 -12.99
N PHE A 162 10.24 0.82 -13.50
CA PHE A 162 10.61 0.77 -14.91
C PHE A 162 11.10 -0.60 -15.36
N VAL A 163 11.95 -1.28 -14.58
CA VAL A 163 12.39 -2.65 -14.92
C VAL A 163 11.20 -3.62 -14.84
N THR A 164 10.34 -3.46 -13.84
CA THR A 164 9.20 -4.35 -13.59
C THR A 164 8.17 -4.30 -14.72
N ILE A 165 7.83 -3.11 -15.23
CA ILE A 165 6.85 -2.99 -16.32
C ILE A 165 7.32 -3.65 -17.62
N ILE A 166 8.62 -3.77 -17.86
CA ILE A 166 9.15 -4.37 -19.09
C ILE A 166 8.87 -5.87 -19.12
N TYR A 167 9.30 -6.61 -18.10
CA TYR A 167 9.10 -8.07 -18.07
C TYR A 167 7.66 -8.44 -17.70
N PHE A 168 6.99 -7.69 -16.85
CA PHE A 168 5.63 -8.05 -16.41
C PHE A 168 4.61 -7.87 -17.54
N ASN A 169 4.79 -6.89 -18.43
CA ASN A 169 3.90 -6.77 -19.59
C ASN A 169 4.03 -7.95 -20.57
N VAL A 170 5.14 -8.68 -20.57
CA VAL A 170 5.30 -9.92 -21.33
C VAL A 170 4.39 -11.01 -20.77
N ILE A 171 4.29 -11.11 -19.43
CA ILE A 171 3.35 -12.01 -18.74
C ILE A 171 1.91 -11.65 -19.11
N VAL A 172 1.56 -10.35 -19.14
CA VAL A 172 0.24 -9.88 -19.60
C VAL A 172 0.00 -10.28 -21.07
N GLY A 173 1.03 -10.20 -21.91
CA GLY A 173 1.00 -10.68 -23.29
C GLY A 173 0.77 -12.19 -23.41
N TRP A 174 1.35 -13.01 -22.53
CA TRP A 174 1.05 -14.45 -22.44
C TRP A 174 -0.43 -14.69 -22.14
N CYS A 175 -0.98 -13.99 -21.13
CA CYS A 175 -2.41 -14.07 -20.80
C CYS A 175 -3.31 -13.62 -21.97
N ALA A 176 -2.96 -12.52 -22.64
CA ALA A 176 -3.70 -12.00 -23.79
C ALA A 176 -3.73 -13.00 -24.96
N SER A 177 -2.58 -13.64 -25.23
CA SER A 177 -2.50 -14.70 -26.23
C SER A 177 -3.43 -15.87 -25.87
N TYR A 178 -3.29 -16.43 -24.67
CA TYR A 178 -4.14 -17.57 -24.25
C TYR A 178 -5.62 -17.23 -24.24
N PHE A 179 -6.00 -16.00 -23.90
CA PHE A 179 -7.37 -15.51 -24.03
C PHE A 179 -7.87 -15.59 -25.48
N VAL A 180 -7.11 -15.05 -26.44
CA VAL A 180 -7.51 -15.06 -27.86
C VAL A 180 -7.59 -16.48 -28.43
N TYR A 181 -6.63 -17.34 -28.10
CA TYR A 181 -6.67 -18.75 -28.52
C TYR A 181 -7.79 -19.55 -27.83
N SER A 182 -8.25 -19.14 -26.64
CA SER A 182 -9.40 -19.75 -25.96
C SER A 182 -10.73 -19.46 -26.64
N LEU A 183 -10.82 -18.46 -27.52
CA LEU A 183 -12.06 -18.14 -28.25
C LEU A 183 -12.34 -19.10 -29.41
N GLN A 184 -11.43 -20.02 -29.71
CA GLN A 184 -11.60 -21.05 -30.72
C GLN A 184 -12.57 -22.13 -30.25
N ARG A 185 -13.23 -22.82 -31.21
CA ARG A 185 -14.19 -23.91 -30.89
C ARG A 185 -13.54 -25.08 -30.16
N CYS A 186 -12.29 -25.39 -30.51
CA CYS A 186 -11.48 -26.41 -29.87
C CYS A 186 -10.23 -25.73 -29.30
N LEU A 187 -9.87 -26.05 -28.06
CA LEU A 187 -8.68 -25.49 -27.44
C LEU A 187 -7.42 -26.10 -28.09
N PRO A 188 -6.41 -25.30 -28.47
CA PRO A 188 -5.25 -25.80 -29.20
C PRO A 188 -4.34 -26.72 -28.36
N TRP A 189 -4.43 -26.67 -27.03
CA TRP A 189 -3.72 -27.55 -26.10
C TRP A 189 -4.51 -28.81 -25.71
N THR A 190 -5.56 -29.18 -26.45
CA THR A 190 -6.36 -30.39 -26.16
C THR A 190 -5.66 -31.68 -26.60
N SER A 191 -5.00 -31.65 -27.75
CA SER A 191 -4.46 -32.85 -28.40
C SER A 191 -3.05 -32.60 -28.93
N CYS A 192 -2.22 -33.64 -28.90
CA CYS A 192 -0.93 -33.62 -29.57
C CYS A 192 -1.10 -33.67 -31.09
N PRO A 193 -0.26 -32.94 -31.86
CA PRO A 193 -0.17 -33.14 -33.31
C PRO A 193 0.31 -34.56 -33.63
N GLU A 194 -0.23 -35.16 -34.70
CA GLU A 194 0.12 -36.52 -35.12
C GLU A 194 1.60 -36.61 -35.53
N GLY A 195 2.28 -37.67 -35.06
CA GLY A 195 3.67 -37.96 -35.43
C GLY A 195 4.75 -37.19 -34.64
N VAL A 196 4.38 -36.44 -33.59
CA VAL A 196 5.35 -35.71 -32.76
C VAL A 196 5.65 -36.44 -31.46
N GLU A 197 6.80 -37.14 -31.42
CA GLU A 197 7.24 -37.91 -30.24
C GLU A 197 7.48 -37.03 -29.01
N ALA A 198 7.93 -35.78 -29.19
CA ALA A 198 8.12 -34.85 -28.08
C ALA A 198 6.82 -34.55 -27.33
N CYS A 199 5.67 -34.54 -28.02
CA CYS A 199 4.37 -34.33 -27.38
C CYS A 199 3.88 -35.58 -26.66
N THR A 200 4.11 -36.78 -27.23
CA THR A 200 3.75 -38.04 -26.58
C THR A 200 4.62 -38.36 -25.36
N ASN A 201 5.85 -37.84 -25.33
CA ASN A 201 6.77 -37.99 -24.21
C ASN A 201 6.56 -36.93 -23.11
N SER A 202 5.87 -35.82 -23.43
CA SER A 202 5.53 -34.78 -22.46
C SER A 202 4.45 -35.27 -21.47
N SER A 203 4.39 -34.69 -20.28
CA SER A 203 3.42 -35.12 -19.26
C SER A 203 1.97 -34.81 -19.64
N SER A 204 1.76 -33.73 -20.39
CA SER A 204 0.45 -33.36 -20.95
C SER A 204 0.60 -32.64 -22.30
N PRO A 205 -0.43 -32.67 -23.17
CA PRO A 205 -0.45 -31.86 -24.40
C PRO A 205 -0.33 -30.36 -24.12
N SER A 206 -0.82 -29.91 -22.96
CA SER A 206 -0.72 -28.51 -22.53
C SER A 206 0.72 -28.09 -22.20
N GLU A 207 1.53 -28.99 -21.65
CA GLU A 207 2.96 -28.74 -21.41
C GLU A 207 3.71 -28.52 -22.73
N TYR A 208 3.50 -29.41 -23.71
CA TYR A 208 4.09 -29.29 -25.04
C TYR A 208 3.65 -27.99 -25.73
N TYR A 209 2.36 -27.66 -25.67
CA TYR A 209 1.84 -26.43 -26.26
C TYR A 209 2.49 -25.18 -25.65
N TRP A 210 2.70 -25.15 -24.33
CA TRP A 210 3.34 -24.02 -23.66
C TRP A 210 4.80 -23.85 -24.05
N TYR A 211 5.62 -24.89 -23.88
CA TYR A 211 7.07 -24.79 -24.07
C TYR A 211 7.49 -24.76 -25.53
N GLN A 212 6.93 -25.61 -26.39
CA GLN A 212 7.30 -25.68 -27.80
C GLN A 212 6.48 -24.74 -28.68
N THR A 213 5.15 -24.89 -28.67
CA THR A 213 4.31 -24.21 -29.67
C THR A 213 4.19 -22.72 -29.39
N LYS A 214 3.93 -22.33 -28.14
CA LYS A 214 3.61 -20.94 -27.81
C LYS A 214 4.86 -20.11 -27.54
N LEU A 215 5.77 -20.62 -26.72
CA LEU A 215 6.99 -19.90 -26.37
C LEU A 215 8.12 -20.15 -27.39
N GLY A 216 8.28 -21.38 -27.86
CA GLY A 216 9.46 -21.78 -28.65
C GLY A 216 10.72 -21.81 -27.78
N VAL A 217 10.63 -22.40 -26.59
CA VAL A 217 11.69 -22.30 -25.58
C VAL A 217 12.98 -22.96 -26.05
N ALA A 218 14.08 -22.22 -25.94
CA ALA A 218 15.41 -22.73 -26.26
C ALA A 218 15.91 -23.72 -25.18
N GLU A 219 16.77 -24.67 -25.55
CA GLU A 219 17.30 -25.67 -24.60
C GLU A 219 18.07 -25.05 -23.43
N ASN A 220 18.69 -23.89 -23.66
CA ASN A 220 19.52 -23.19 -22.69
C ASN A 220 19.29 -21.68 -22.76
N ILE A 221 19.65 -20.96 -21.70
CA ILE A 221 19.58 -19.49 -21.71
C ILE A 221 20.61 -18.84 -22.65
N ASN A 222 21.67 -19.56 -23.05
CA ASN A 222 22.73 -19.08 -23.93
C ASN A 222 22.51 -19.37 -25.42
N SER A 223 21.50 -20.17 -25.79
CA SER A 223 21.23 -20.48 -27.20
C SER A 223 20.65 -19.28 -27.96
N LEU A 224 20.77 -19.33 -29.29
CA LEU A 224 20.37 -18.26 -30.22
C LEU A 224 18.96 -17.74 -29.92
N GLN A 225 18.82 -16.42 -29.93
CA GLN A 225 17.64 -15.67 -29.51
C GLN A 225 16.88 -15.16 -30.73
N ASP A 226 16.09 -16.02 -31.38
CA ASP A 226 15.11 -15.54 -32.34
C ASP A 226 13.91 -14.93 -31.59
N VAL A 227 13.27 -13.94 -32.21
CA VAL A 227 12.13 -13.23 -31.61
C VAL A 227 10.84 -13.90 -32.04
N ASN A 228 10.02 -14.30 -31.07
CA ASN A 228 8.69 -14.84 -31.33
C ASN A 228 7.70 -13.70 -31.67
N TRP A 229 7.57 -13.39 -32.96
CA TRP A 229 6.73 -12.29 -33.45
C TRP A 229 5.25 -12.44 -33.14
N ASP A 230 4.73 -13.67 -33.10
CA ASP A 230 3.34 -13.94 -32.73
C ASP A 230 3.10 -13.50 -31.29
N LEU A 231 4.00 -13.88 -30.37
CA LEU A 231 3.88 -13.46 -28.99
C LEU A 231 4.10 -11.94 -28.81
N TYR A 232 5.04 -11.37 -29.55
CA TYR A 232 5.33 -9.94 -29.49
C TYR A 232 4.13 -9.07 -29.91
N LEU A 233 3.31 -9.54 -30.85
CA LEU A 233 2.06 -8.86 -31.24
C LEU A 233 1.13 -8.63 -30.04
N TYR A 234 0.95 -9.64 -29.18
CA TYR A 234 0.12 -9.53 -27.98
C TYR A 234 0.73 -8.61 -26.92
N VAL A 235 2.05 -8.64 -26.76
CA VAL A 235 2.78 -7.70 -25.88
C VAL A 235 2.62 -6.25 -26.37
N PHE A 236 2.72 -6.03 -27.69
CA PHE A 236 2.51 -4.73 -28.32
C PHE A 236 1.08 -4.22 -28.11
N ILE A 237 0.07 -5.07 -28.32
CA ILE A 237 -1.33 -4.75 -28.06
C ILE A 237 -1.52 -4.36 -26.58
N SER A 238 -0.91 -5.12 -25.65
CA SER A 238 -0.96 -4.79 -24.23
C SER A 238 -0.37 -3.40 -23.94
N TRP A 239 0.79 -3.05 -24.52
CA TRP A 239 1.38 -1.71 -24.38
C TRP A 239 0.48 -0.59 -24.90
N VAL A 240 -0.19 -0.82 -26.03
CA VAL A 240 -1.16 0.13 -26.60
C VAL A 240 -2.34 0.34 -25.65
N LEU A 241 -2.86 -0.73 -25.04
CA LEU A 241 -3.95 -0.64 -24.06
C LEU A 241 -3.52 0.08 -22.78
N VAL A 242 -2.33 -0.21 -22.25
CA VAL A 242 -1.77 0.48 -21.08
C VAL A 242 -1.54 1.97 -21.37
N LEU A 243 -1.12 2.32 -22.59
CA LEU A 243 -1.01 3.70 -23.03
C LEU A 243 -2.37 4.40 -23.00
N PHE A 244 -3.40 3.82 -23.61
CA PHE A 244 -4.75 4.39 -23.60
C PHE A 244 -5.32 4.53 -22.18
N TYR A 245 -5.02 3.58 -21.30
CA TYR A 245 -5.40 3.64 -19.90
C TYR A 245 -4.82 4.88 -19.20
N ASN A 246 -3.55 5.21 -19.45
CA ASN A 246 -2.81 6.27 -18.76
C ASN A 246 -2.76 7.63 -19.49
N ILE A 247 -3.26 7.72 -20.72
CA ILE A 247 -3.08 8.89 -21.61
C ILE A 247 -3.60 10.20 -20.99
N LYS A 248 -4.71 10.15 -20.24
CA LYS A 248 -5.33 11.33 -19.60
C LYS A 248 -4.88 11.56 -18.15
N GLY A 249 -3.97 10.73 -17.62
CA GLY A 249 -3.46 10.83 -16.25
C GLY A 249 -4.41 10.28 -15.18
N VAL A 250 -4.02 10.47 -13.91
CA VAL A 250 -4.58 9.76 -12.73
C VAL A 250 -6.10 9.85 -12.61
N LYS A 251 -6.67 11.05 -12.68
CA LYS A 251 -8.12 11.26 -12.48
C LYS A 251 -8.98 10.52 -13.50
N TYR A 252 -8.50 10.39 -14.74
CA TYR A 252 -9.22 9.68 -15.79
C TYR A 252 -8.89 8.19 -15.84
N ALA A 253 -7.72 7.78 -15.33
CA ALA A 253 -7.30 6.39 -15.22
C ALA A 253 -8.16 5.58 -14.23
N ALA A 254 -8.79 6.22 -13.24
CA ALA A 254 -9.74 5.55 -12.35
C ALA A 254 -10.96 4.98 -13.09
N LYS A 255 -11.44 5.65 -14.16
CA LYS A 255 -12.64 5.25 -14.92
C LYS A 255 -12.53 3.86 -15.57
N PRO A 256 -11.52 3.57 -16.41
CA PRO A 256 -11.32 2.21 -16.92
C PRO A 256 -11.04 1.24 -15.77
N GLY A 257 -10.40 1.68 -14.69
CA GLY A 257 -10.20 0.87 -13.48
C GLY A 257 -11.51 0.34 -12.85
N TYR A 258 -12.59 1.13 -12.81
CA TYR A 258 -13.89 0.62 -12.35
C TYR A 258 -14.40 -0.53 -13.23
N VAL A 259 -14.25 -0.40 -14.55
CA VAL A 259 -14.70 -1.41 -15.51
C VAL A 259 -13.90 -2.70 -15.33
N ILE A 260 -12.57 -2.58 -15.24
CA ILE A 260 -11.67 -3.72 -15.01
C ILE A 260 -12.05 -4.43 -13.71
N LEU A 261 -12.18 -3.70 -12.60
CA LEU A 261 -12.45 -4.28 -11.30
C LEU A 261 -13.82 -4.98 -11.24
N VAL A 262 -14.88 -4.36 -11.79
CA VAL A 262 -16.22 -4.95 -11.81
C VAL A 262 -16.24 -6.23 -12.64
N ILE A 263 -15.63 -6.22 -13.83
CA ILE A 263 -15.54 -7.41 -14.68
C ILE A 263 -14.71 -8.50 -13.97
N ALA A 264 -13.57 -8.14 -13.39
CA ALA A 264 -12.73 -9.08 -12.66
C ALA A 264 -13.48 -9.76 -11.51
N VAL A 265 -14.25 -9.00 -10.72
CA VAL A 265 -15.08 -9.56 -9.63
C VAL A 265 -16.15 -10.50 -10.16
N ILE A 266 -16.84 -10.14 -11.25
CA ILE A 266 -17.84 -11.02 -11.88
C ILE A 266 -17.20 -12.34 -12.35
N LEU A 267 -16.04 -12.27 -13.02
CA LEU A 267 -15.32 -13.45 -13.48
C LEU A 267 -14.84 -14.31 -12.30
N TYR A 268 -14.34 -13.69 -11.24
CA TYR A 268 -13.94 -14.38 -10.02
C TYR A 268 -15.09 -15.16 -9.38
N VAL A 269 -16.24 -14.51 -9.21
CA VAL A 269 -17.43 -15.16 -8.65
C VAL A 269 -17.93 -16.29 -9.56
N ALA A 270 -17.94 -16.07 -10.87
CA ALA A 270 -18.34 -17.11 -11.84
C ALA A 270 -17.40 -18.32 -11.78
N LEU A 271 -16.08 -18.11 -11.75
CA LEU A 271 -15.09 -19.18 -11.62
C LEU A 271 -15.18 -19.89 -10.27
N PHE A 272 -15.37 -19.16 -9.18
CA PHE A 272 -15.57 -19.74 -7.86
C PHE A 272 -16.79 -20.66 -7.83
N LEU A 273 -17.94 -20.17 -8.29
CA LEU A 273 -19.17 -20.97 -8.33
C LEU A 273 -18.99 -22.20 -9.21
N PHE A 274 -18.38 -22.06 -10.38
CA PHE A 274 -18.15 -23.18 -11.29
C PHE A 274 -17.24 -24.26 -10.69
N VAL A 275 -16.11 -23.86 -10.12
CA VAL A 275 -15.09 -24.79 -9.63
C VAL A 275 -15.60 -25.62 -8.43
N VAL A 276 -16.46 -25.06 -7.60
CA VAL A 276 -17.09 -25.77 -6.46
C VAL A 276 -18.11 -26.84 -6.93
N HIS A 277 -18.50 -26.86 -8.20
CA HIS A 277 -19.37 -27.89 -8.77
C HIS A 277 -18.61 -28.97 -9.55
N LEU A 278 -17.28 -28.90 -9.64
CA LEU A 278 -16.48 -29.91 -10.35
C LEU A 278 -16.37 -31.20 -9.53
N ASP A 279 -16.18 -32.34 -10.21
CA ASP A 279 -16.02 -33.62 -9.52
C ASP A 279 -14.78 -33.60 -8.62
N ASP A 280 -14.93 -34.10 -7.38
CA ASP A 280 -13.86 -34.24 -6.39
C ASP A 280 -13.08 -32.95 -6.06
N TRP A 281 -13.68 -31.79 -6.31
CA TRP A 281 -13.15 -30.47 -5.91
C TRP A 281 -12.76 -30.44 -4.41
N ALA A 282 -13.55 -31.12 -3.57
CA ALA A 282 -13.37 -31.19 -2.12
C ALA A 282 -12.07 -31.91 -1.71
N ARG A 283 -11.53 -32.85 -2.51
CA ARG A 283 -10.26 -33.52 -2.19
C ARG A 283 -9.09 -32.55 -2.26
N GLY A 284 -9.12 -31.65 -3.23
CA GLY A 284 -8.11 -30.59 -3.36
C GLY A 284 -8.21 -29.57 -2.22
N LEU A 285 -9.43 -29.18 -1.85
CA LEU A 285 -9.65 -28.30 -0.70
C LEU A 285 -9.24 -28.96 0.62
N ALA A 286 -9.40 -30.28 0.75
CA ALA A 286 -8.96 -31.01 1.93
C ALA A 286 -7.45 -30.79 2.18
N ILE A 287 -6.63 -30.77 1.13
CA ILE A 287 -5.18 -30.49 1.23
C ILE A 287 -4.91 -29.07 1.74
N LEU A 288 -5.73 -28.09 1.32
CA LEU A 288 -5.58 -26.72 1.80
C LEU A 288 -5.79 -26.66 3.32
N VAL A 289 -6.84 -27.33 3.82
CA VAL A 289 -7.28 -27.27 5.23
C VAL A 289 -6.59 -28.31 6.12
N GLU A 290 -5.85 -29.26 5.54
CA GLU A 290 -5.28 -30.38 6.30
C GLU A 290 -4.21 -29.93 7.30
N PHE A 291 -4.53 -29.99 8.60
CA PHE A 291 -3.57 -29.73 9.68
C PHE A 291 -2.81 -31.00 10.06
N LYS A 292 -1.75 -31.33 9.31
CA LYS A 292 -0.81 -32.41 9.68
C LYS A 292 0.29 -31.90 10.63
N THR A 293 0.60 -32.67 11.67
CA THR A 293 1.67 -32.34 12.63
C THR A 293 3.04 -32.13 11.96
N SER A 294 3.34 -32.88 10.88
CA SER A 294 4.58 -32.69 10.11
C SER A 294 4.67 -31.31 9.43
N GLN A 295 3.52 -30.72 9.07
CA GLN A 295 3.47 -29.41 8.44
C GLN A 295 3.60 -28.29 9.47
N ILE A 296 3.13 -28.48 10.71
CA ILE A 296 3.30 -27.50 11.80
C ILE A 296 4.78 -27.29 12.11
N ASN A 297 5.60 -28.35 12.05
CA ASN A 297 7.04 -28.24 12.21
C ASN A 297 7.69 -27.31 11.17
N LYS A 298 7.05 -27.13 10.00
CA LYS A 298 7.53 -26.17 9.00
C LYS A 298 7.43 -24.72 9.51
N LEU A 299 6.53 -24.37 10.44
CA LEU A 299 6.49 -23.01 11.02
C LEU A 299 7.78 -22.60 11.75
N LEU A 300 8.60 -23.57 12.15
CA LEU A 300 9.93 -23.32 12.73
C LEU A 300 10.97 -23.00 11.66
N SER A 301 10.68 -23.29 10.38
CA SER A 301 11.57 -22.96 9.28
C SER A 301 11.45 -21.47 8.96
N ILE A 302 12.61 -20.83 8.79
CA ILE A 302 12.68 -19.41 8.47
C ILE A 302 12.23 -19.09 7.04
N GLU A 303 12.33 -20.07 6.15
CA GLU A 303 11.93 -19.96 4.75
C GLU A 303 10.45 -19.55 4.61
N ILE A 304 9.55 -20.12 5.42
CA ILE A 304 8.12 -19.80 5.37
C ILE A 304 7.87 -18.34 5.73
N TRP A 305 8.52 -17.84 6.78
CA TRP A 305 8.34 -16.46 7.24
C TRP A 305 8.86 -15.45 6.22
N ARG A 306 9.99 -15.78 5.58
CA ARG A 306 10.52 -14.97 4.48
C ARG A 306 9.58 -14.96 3.27
N ASP A 307 9.16 -16.13 2.80
CA ASP A 307 8.28 -16.25 1.63
C ASP A 307 6.93 -15.55 1.90
N ALA A 308 6.43 -15.64 3.13
CA ALA A 308 5.22 -14.94 3.57
C ALA A 308 5.38 -13.41 3.56
N ALA A 309 6.48 -12.88 4.12
CA ALA A 309 6.75 -11.45 4.11
C ALA A 309 6.93 -10.93 2.68
N THR A 310 7.76 -11.59 1.87
CA THR A 310 7.98 -11.24 0.46
C THR A 310 6.66 -11.25 -0.34
N GLN A 311 5.77 -12.21 -0.08
CA GLN A 311 4.44 -12.20 -0.69
C GLN A 311 3.61 -10.98 -0.27
N VAL A 312 3.66 -10.53 0.99
CA VAL A 312 2.98 -9.30 1.43
C VAL A 312 3.48 -8.08 0.66
N PHE A 313 4.80 -7.95 0.45
CA PHE A 313 5.38 -6.86 -0.35
C PHE A 313 4.87 -6.86 -1.80
N PHE A 314 4.89 -8.02 -2.44
CA PHE A 314 4.45 -8.14 -3.84
C PHE A 314 2.94 -7.99 -4.01
N SER A 315 2.15 -8.55 -3.08
CA SER A 315 0.68 -8.50 -3.13
C SER A 315 0.18 -7.07 -2.93
N LEU A 316 0.70 -6.37 -1.92
CA LEU A 316 0.30 -4.99 -1.64
C LEU A 316 0.99 -3.96 -2.54
N GLY A 317 2.06 -4.35 -3.26
CA GLY A 317 2.82 -3.46 -4.14
C GLY A 317 3.55 -2.33 -3.41
N ILE A 318 4.13 -2.64 -2.25
CA ILE A 318 4.90 -1.70 -1.42
C ILE A 318 6.27 -1.42 -2.09
N GLY A 319 6.73 -0.17 -2.05
CA GLY A 319 8.06 0.23 -2.54
C GLY A 319 8.14 0.53 -4.05
N TYR A 320 7.05 0.38 -4.80
CA TYR A 320 6.97 0.81 -6.20
C TYR A 320 6.70 2.32 -6.34
N GLY A 321 6.29 3.01 -5.27
CA GLY A 321 5.90 4.42 -5.29
C GLY A 321 4.52 4.67 -5.91
N THR A 322 3.80 3.63 -6.33
CA THR A 322 2.46 3.74 -6.91
C THR A 322 1.44 4.19 -5.87
N ILE A 323 1.36 3.54 -4.71
CA ILE A 323 0.42 3.89 -3.64
C ILE A 323 0.67 5.33 -3.17
N PHE A 324 1.94 5.69 -3.01
CA PHE A 324 2.37 7.04 -2.72
C PHE A 324 1.81 8.06 -3.73
N MET A 325 2.03 7.85 -5.03
CA MET A 325 1.56 8.77 -6.08
C MET A 325 0.04 8.80 -6.25
N LEU A 326 -0.64 7.69 -6.01
CA LEU A 326 -2.09 7.65 -5.97
C LEU A 326 -2.59 8.49 -4.78
N SER A 327 -2.04 8.28 -3.59
CA SER A 327 -2.49 8.95 -2.37
C SER A 327 -2.32 10.48 -2.37
N SER A 328 -1.40 11.05 -3.17
CA SER A 328 -1.22 12.50 -3.25
C SER A 328 -2.41 13.25 -3.84
N HIS A 329 -3.31 12.54 -4.52
CA HIS A 329 -4.56 13.09 -5.04
C HIS A 329 -5.74 13.04 -4.04
N ASN A 330 -5.55 12.37 -2.89
CA ASN A 330 -6.56 12.32 -1.82
C ASN A 330 -6.80 13.69 -1.19
N LYS A 331 -7.98 13.86 -0.59
CA LYS A 331 -8.27 15.01 0.28
C LYS A 331 -7.38 14.95 1.52
N ALA A 332 -7.00 16.11 2.07
CA ALA A 332 -6.11 16.18 3.23
C ALA A 332 -6.68 15.44 4.47
N ASN A 333 -7.99 15.48 4.66
CA ASN A 333 -8.71 14.83 5.76
C ASN A 333 -9.12 13.36 5.49
N PHE A 334 -8.59 12.74 4.45
CA PHE A 334 -8.93 11.35 4.12
C PHE A 334 -8.31 10.38 5.14
N LYS A 335 -9.10 9.41 5.59
CA LYS A 335 -8.70 8.47 6.66
C LYS A 335 -7.72 7.40 6.16
N CYS A 336 -6.43 7.73 6.16
CA CYS A 336 -5.37 6.85 5.66
C CYS A 336 -5.28 5.50 6.39
N LYS A 337 -5.41 5.48 7.73
CA LYS A 337 -5.38 4.24 8.55
C LYS A 337 -6.46 3.24 8.12
N THR A 338 -7.69 3.73 8.00
CA THR A 338 -8.85 2.92 7.60
C THR A 338 -8.69 2.41 6.17
N ALA A 339 -8.17 3.24 5.27
CA ALA A 339 -7.93 2.84 3.90
C ALA A 339 -6.88 1.72 3.79
N ALA A 340 -5.78 1.82 4.54
CA ALA A 340 -4.73 0.79 4.57
C ALA A 340 -5.27 -0.55 5.11
N ILE A 341 -6.11 -0.54 6.15
CA ILE A 341 -6.76 -1.76 6.66
C ILE A 341 -7.67 -2.38 5.61
N TYR A 342 -8.58 -1.61 5.01
CA TYR A 342 -9.49 -2.14 3.99
C TYR A 342 -8.74 -2.70 2.79
N TYR A 343 -7.69 -2.00 2.34
CA TYR A 343 -6.85 -2.45 1.24
C TYR A 343 -6.20 -3.81 1.53
N GLY A 344 -5.53 -3.96 2.68
CA GLY A 344 -4.88 -5.22 3.05
C GLY A 344 -5.86 -6.39 3.26
N LEU A 345 -7.03 -6.12 3.84
CA LEU A 345 -8.06 -7.15 4.07
C LEU A 345 -8.72 -7.61 2.76
N ILE A 346 -9.05 -6.69 1.85
CA ILE A 346 -9.65 -7.03 0.56
C ILE A 346 -8.66 -7.81 -0.29
N ASP A 347 -7.40 -7.36 -0.38
CA ASP A 347 -6.34 -8.06 -1.12
C ASP A 347 -6.16 -9.50 -0.62
N THR A 348 -6.07 -9.68 0.70
CA THR A 348 -5.97 -11.00 1.32
C THR A 348 -7.21 -11.87 1.08
N THR A 349 -8.40 -11.28 1.10
CA THR A 349 -9.65 -12.00 0.82
C THR A 349 -9.64 -12.55 -0.60
N VAL A 350 -9.22 -11.75 -1.58
CA VAL A 350 -9.09 -12.22 -2.98
C VAL A 350 -8.02 -13.30 -3.11
N GLY A 351 -6.90 -13.18 -2.38
CA GLY A 351 -5.89 -14.23 -2.30
C GLY A 351 -6.44 -15.56 -1.76
N ILE A 352 -7.20 -15.53 -0.66
CA ILE A 352 -7.86 -16.72 -0.09
C ILE A 352 -8.89 -17.32 -1.07
N CYS A 353 -9.71 -16.49 -1.71
CA CYS A 353 -10.64 -16.94 -2.75
C CYS A 353 -9.90 -17.62 -3.92
N SER A 354 -8.75 -17.08 -4.31
CA SER A 354 -7.89 -17.66 -5.35
C SER A 354 -7.32 -19.02 -4.92
N CYS A 355 -6.98 -19.20 -3.63
CA CYS A 355 -6.60 -20.51 -3.11
C CYS A 355 -7.71 -21.54 -3.27
N ILE A 356 -8.96 -21.18 -2.95
CA ILE A 356 -10.09 -22.10 -3.09
C ILE A 356 -10.25 -22.54 -4.54
N ILE A 357 -10.16 -21.60 -5.50
CA ILE A 357 -10.24 -21.90 -6.94
C ILE A 357 -9.11 -22.84 -7.37
N VAL A 358 -7.86 -22.49 -7.09
CA VAL A 358 -6.69 -23.27 -7.53
C VAL A 358 -6.66 -24.66 -6.91
N PHE A 359 -6.88 -24.78 -5.60
CA PHE A 359 -6.85 -26.08 -4.93
C PHE A 359 -8.00 -26.99 -5.36
N SER A 360 -9.19 -26.42 -5.58
CA SER A 360 -10.34 -27.19 -6.08
C SER A 360 -10.11 -27.71 -7.50
N LEU A 361 -9.52 -26.90 -8.38
CA LEU A 361 -9.08 -27.35 -9.71
C LEU A 361 -8.03 -28.47 -9.62
N ARG A 362 -7.09 -28.38 -8.68
CA ARG A 362 -6.14 -29.48 -8.42
C ARG A 362 -6.82 -30.76 -7.96
N GLY A 363 -7.87 -30.67 -7.13
CA GLY A 363 -8.69 -31.82 -6.74
C GLY A 363 -9.33 -32.50 -7.96
N PHE A 364 -9.90 -31.69 -8.86
CA PHE A 364 -10.47 -32.17 -10.13
C PHE A 364 -9.41 -32.82 -11.04
N GLN A 365 -8.22 -32.23 -11.16
CA GLN A 365 -7.13 -32.85 -11.93
C GLN A 365 -6.70 -34.20 -11.37
N ALA A 366 -6.61 -34.32 -10.04
CA ALA A 366 -6.30 -35.59 -9.40
C ALA A 366 -7.36 -36.67 -9.70
N HIS A 367 -8.64 -36.28 -9.77
CA HIS A 367 -9.70 -37.19 -10.19
C HIS A 367 -9.50 -37.68 -11.63
N ILE A 368 -9.23 -36.78 -12.58
CA ILE A 368 -8.98 -37.16 -13.98
C ILE A 368 -7.78 -38.11 -14.09
N TYR A 369 -6.70 -37.80 -13.36
CA TYR A 369 -5.50 -38.64 -13.34
C TYR A 369 -5.81 -40.05 -12.80
N ASP A 370 -6.55 -40.14 -11.69
CA ASP A 370 -6.96 -41.42 -11.10
C ASP A 370 -7.84 -42.23 -12.08
N VAL A 371 -8.78 -41.58 -12.77
CA VAL A 371 -9.61 -42.24 -13.80
C VAL A 371 -8.75 -42.81 -14.93
N LYS A 372 -7.85 -42.00 -15.52
CA LYS A 372 -6.93 -42.45 -16.59
C LYS A 372 -6.03 -43.60 -16.13
N CYS A 373 -5.47 -43.51 -14.92
CA CYS A 373 -4.62 -44.54 -14.33
C CYS A 373 -5.38 -45.87 -14.16
N ARG A 374 -6.63 -45.81 -13.67
CA ARG A 374 -7.48 -47.01 -13.52
C ARG A 374 -7.87 -47.65 -14.86
N GLU A 375 -8.09 -46.85 -15.90
CA GLU A 375 -8.37 -47.36 -17.24
C GLU A 375 -7.16 -48.09 -17.83
N GLN A 376 -5.96 -47.53 -17.69
CA GLN A 376 -4.72 -48.18 -18.12
C GLN A 376 -4.48 -49.51 -17.40
N LEU A 377 -4.74 -49.56 -16.08
CA LEU A 377 -4.60 -50.79 -15.29
C LEU A 377 -5.59 -51.89 -15.71
N LYS A 378 -6.82 -51.53 -16.10
CA LYS A 378 -7.80 -52.51 -16.62
C LYS A 378 -7.36 -53.14 -17.95
N GLY A 379 -6.55 -52.43 -18.76
CA GLY A 379 -5.96 -52.97 -19.98
C GLY A 379 -4.78 -53.94 -19.74
N SER A 380 -4.20 -53.94 -18.54
CA SER A 380 -3.10 -54.85 -18.17
C SER A 380 -3.63 -56.12 -17.49
N ASN A 381 -3.47 -57.28 -18.14
CA ASN A 381 -3.87 -58.60 -17.63
C ASN A 381 -2.93 -59.12 -16.51
N GLN A 382 -2.79 -58.40 -15.40
CA GLN A 382 -2.06 -58.88 -14.22
C GLN A 382 -2.91 -58.70 -12.96
N THR A 383 -3.58 -59.79 -12.54
CA THR A 383 -4.61 -59.80 -11.49
C THR A 383 -4.07 -59.84 -10.05
N SER A 384 -2.76 -60.02 -9.82
CA SER A 384 -2.17 -60.14 -8.48
C SER A 384 -1.40 -58.90 -7.98
N LEU A 385 -1.06 -57.95 -8.86
CA LEU A 385 -0.46 -56.64 -8.49
C LEU A 385 -1.48 -55.50 -8.42
N GLN A 386 -2.75 -55.77 -8.73
CA GLN A 386 -3.79 -54.75 -8.86
C GLN A 386 -4.05 -53.98 -7.56
N ASN A 387 -4.11 -54.62 -6.39
CA ASN A 387 -4.43 -53.91 -5.14
C ASN A 387 -3.34 -52.91 -4.70
N GLN A 388 -2.05 -53.19 -4.94
CA GLN A 388 -0.97 -52.23 -4.67
C GLN A 388 -0.94 -51.11 -5.73
N ASN A 389 -1.19 -51.42 -7.01
CA ASN A 389 -1.23 -50.42 -8.08
C ASN A 389 -2.49 -49.51 -8.00
N TYR A 390 -3.62 -50.00 -7.50
CA TYR A 390 -4.81 -49.19 -7.24
C TYR A 390 -4.56 -48.15 -6.14
N GLN A 391 -3.79 -48.50 -5.10
CA GLN A 391 -3.39 -47.56 -4.04
C GLN A 391 -2.36 -46.52 -4.55
N PHE A 392 -1.54 -46.89 -5.54
CA PHE A 392 -0.59 -45.99 -6.21
C PHE A 392 -1.27 -44.90 -7.05
N CYS A 393 -2.35 -45.21 -7.77
CA CYS A 393 -3.11 -44.20 -8.54
C CYS A 393 -3.75 -43.13 -7.64
N ASN A 394 -4.19 -43.49 -6.43
CA ASN A 394 -5.01 -42.63 -5.58
C ASN A 394 -4.21 -41.58 -4.77
N HIS A 395 -2.90 -41.78 -4.59
CA HIS A 395 -2.05 -40.91 -3.74
C HIS A 395 -0.88 -40.22 -4.47
N SER A 396 -0.53 -40.63 -5.68
CA SER A 396 0.69 -40.16 -6.35
C SER A 396 0.59 -38.71 -6.84
N PHE A 397 -0.50 -38.31 -7.50
CA PHE A 397 -0.59 -36.99 -8.13
C PHE A 397 -0.61 -35.83 -7.13
N LEU A 398 -1.44 -35.93 -6.08
CA LEU A 398 -1.57 -34.89 -5.06
C LEU A 398 -0.34 -34.75 -4.16
N SER A 399 0.62 -35.68 -4.26
CA SER A 399 1.90 -35.60 -3.55
C SER A 399 3.00 -34.86 -4.34
N GLN A 400 2.75 -34.54 -5.61
CA GLN A 400 3.71 -33.83 -6.45
C GLN A 400 3.74 -32.33 -6.09
N PRO A 401 4.92 -31.70 -6.06
CA PRO A 401 5.02 -30.27 -5.81
C PRO A 401 4.24 -29.47 -6.86
N ILE A 402 3.51 -28.43 -6.45
CA ILE A 402 2.89 -27.51 -7.41
C ILE A 402 4.00 -26.81 -8.21
N PRO A 403 3.87 -26.78 -9.55
CA PRO A 403 4.82 -26.13 -10.43
C PRO A 403 4.83 -24.60 -10.24
N ASP A 404 5.78 -23.92 -10.89
CA ASP A 404 5.90 -22.47 -10.83
C ASP A 404 4.61 -21.74 -11.18
N ALA A 405 4.45 -20.48 -10.76
CA ALA A 405 3.21 -19.73 -10.97
C ALA A 405 2.80 -19.64 -12.46
N PHE A 406 3.77 -19.55 -13.37
CA PHE A 406 3.52 -19.58 -14.81
C PHE A 406 3.05 -20.95 -15.28
N SER A 407 3.75 -22.02 -14.91
CA SER A 407 3.37 -23.39 -15.23
C SER A 407 2.03 -23.81 -14.60
N LEU A 408 1.71 -23.29 -13.41
CA LEU A 408 0.42 -23.47 -12.77
C LEU A 408 -0.71 -22.88 -13.62
N ALA A 409 -0.52 -21.69 -14.18
CA ALA A 409 -1.51 -21.08 -15.08
C ALA A 409 -1.52 -21.76 -16.46
N PHE A 410 -0.42 -21.72 -17.18
CA PHE A 410 -0.42 -22.05 -18.61
C PHE A 410 -0.40 -23.54 -18.92
N ILE A 411 0.04 -24.39 -17.99
CA ILE A 411 0.06 -25.84 -18.17
C ILE A 411 -1.07 -26.47 -17.38
N SER A 412 -1.05 -26.31 -16.05
CA SER A 412 -1.99 -27.02 -15.18
C SER A 412 -3.41 -26.50 -15.29
N TRP A 413 -3.61 -25.19 -15.35
CA TRP A 413 -4.96 -24.64 -15.51
C TRP A 413 -5.53 -24.98 -16.89
N SER A 414 -4.73 -24.81 -17.94
CA SER A 414 -5.08 -25.18 -19.32
C SER A 414 -5.52 -26.64 -19.45
N ASP A 415 -4.75 -27.56 -18.86
CA ASP A 415 -5.04 -28.99 -18.88
C ASP A 415 -6.32 -29.34 -18.10
N SER A 416 -6.65 -28.57 -17.06
CA SER A 416 -7.93 -28.75 -16.36
C SER A 416 -9.11 -28.41 -17.26
N PHE A 417 -9.00 -27.32 -18.05
CA PHE A 417 -10.13 -26.83 -18.86
C PHE A 417 -10.50 -27.73 -20.02
N THR A 418 -9.56 -28.47 -20.60
CA THR A 418 -9.82 -29.40 -21.71
C THR A 418 -10.78 -30.52 -21.33
N HIS A 419 -10.85 -30.84 -20.04
CA HIS A 419 -11.64 -31.93 -19.50
C HIS A 419 -13.01 -31.51 -18.94
N ILE A 420 -13.37 -30.23 -19.01
CA ILE A 420 -14.64 -29.72 -18.47
C ILE A 420 -15.66 -29.42 -19.59
N ALA A 421 -16.95 -29.42 -19.27
CA ALA A 421 -18.00 -28.99 -20.19
C ALA A 421 -17.79 -27.54 -20.66
N HIS A 422 -17.94 -27.31 -21.96
CA HIS A 422 -17.67 -26.04 -22.63
C HIS A 422 -16.25 -25.47 -22.38
N PRO A 423 -15.17 -26.19 -22.73
CA PRO A 423 -13.78 -25.76 -22.48
C PRO A 423 -13.45 -24.32 -22.92
N PRO A 424 -13.87 -23.85 -24.12
CA PRO A 424 -13.54 -22.50 -24.58
C PRO A 424 -14.05 -21.38 -23.66
N LEU A 425 -15.22 -21.56 -23.05
CA LEU A 425 -15.86 -20.53 -22.22
C LEU A 425 -15.07 -20.31 -20.92
N TRP A 426 -14.78 -21.38 -20.19
CA TRP A 426 -14.09 -21.31 -18.89
C TRP A 426 -12.62 -20.92 -19.02
N SER A 427 -11.96 -21.40 -20.08
CA SER A 427 -10.60 -20.98 -20.41
C SER A 427 -10.56 -19.49 -20.74
N SER A 428 -11.48 -19.01 -21.58
CA SER A 428 -11.57 -17.60 -21.96
C SER A 428 -11.82 -16.70 -20.74
N PHE A 429 -12.76 -17.04 -19.85
CA PHE A 429 -13.03 -16.28 -18.64
C PHE A 429 -11.81 -16.16 -17.72
N SER A 430 -11.05 -17.24 -17.58
CA SER A 430 -9.90 -17.30 -16.68
C SER A 430 -8.71 -16.52 -17.22
N TYR A 431 -8.38 -16.68 -18.50
CA TYR A 431 -7.30 -15.92 -19.13
C TYR A 431 -7.65 -14.44 -19.31
N PHE A 432 -8.94 -14.13 -19.52
CA PHE A 432 -9.40 -12.74 -19.53
C PHE A 432 -9.27 -12.09 -18.16
N LEU A 433 -9.59 -12.82 -17.08
CA LEU A 433 -9.37 -12.35 -15.71
C LEU A 433 -7.89 -12.05 -15.46
N LEU A 434 -6.99 -12.99 -15.78
CA LEU A 434 -5.55 -12.80 -15.61
C LEU A 434 -5.00 -11.62 -16.43
N PHE A 435 -5.52 -11.44 -17.65
CA PHE A 435 -5.17 -10.30 -18.50
C PHE A 435 -5.61 -8.96 -17.90
N LEU A 436 -6.86 -8.86 -17.44
CA LEU A 436 -7.41 -7.65 -16.82
C LEU A 436 -6.69 -7.28 -15.52
N SER A 437 -6.42 -8.27 -14.65
CA SER A 437 -5.62 -8.09 -13.44
C SER A 437 -4.20 -7.60 -13.74
N GLY A 438 -3.56 -8.16 -14.77
CA GLY A 438 -2.25 -7.72 -15.22
C GLY A 438 -2.22 -6.28 -15.74
N LEU A 439 -3.21 -5.90 -16.55
CA LEU A 439 -3.37 -4.53 -17.05
C LEU A 439 -3.54 -3.51 -15.92
N GLY A 440 -4.30 -3.85 -14.88
CA GLY A 440 -4.50 -3.04 -13.68
C GLY A 440 -3.17 -2.71 -13.00
N SER A 441 -2.39 -3.73 -12.63
CA SER A 441 -1.09 -3.55 -11.97
C SER A 441 -0.10 -2.77 -12.83
N MET A 442 -0.03 -3.06 -14.14
CA MET A 442 0.83 -2.33 -15.08
C MET A 442 0.49 -0.85 -15.17
N SER A 443 -0.79 -0.51 -15.13
CA SER A 443 -1.22 0.88 -15.23
C SER A 443 -0.66 1.75 -14.11
N GLY A 444 -0.60 1.23 -12.89
CA GLY A 444 -0.08 1.92 -11.70
C GLY A 444 1.43 2.16 -11.78
N MET A 445 2.21 1.16 -12.18
CA MET A 445 3.67 1.31 -12.31
C MET A 445 4.06 2.24 -13.47
N VAL A 446 3.36 2.14 -14.62
CA VAL A 446 3.59 3.05 -15.76
C VAL A 446 3.28 4.50 -15.37
N LEU A 447 2.26 4.72 -14.53
CA LEU A 447 1.95 6.05 -14.04
C LEU A 447 3.12 6.66 -13.25
N VAL A 448 3.78 5.91 -12.36
CA VAL A 448 4.93 6.37 -11.57
C VAL A 448 6.07 6.82 -12.49
N VAL A 449 6.44 5.98 -13.46
CA VAL A 449 7.54 6.28 -14.40
C VAL A 449 7.17 7.46 -15.31
N ALA A 450 5.93 7.53 -15.78
CA ALA A 450 5.47 8.64 -16.61
C ALA A 450 5.50 9.97 -15.84
N LEU A 451 5.09 9.99 -14.57
CA LEU A 451 5.15 11.19 -13.73
C LEU A 451 6.60 11.62 -13.46
N PHE A 452 7.53 10.69 -13.31
CA PHE A 452 8.97 11.00 -13.21
C PHE A 452 9.51 11.68 -14.47
N ILE A 453 9.19 11.14 -15.66
CA ILE A 453 9.62 11.76 -16.92
C ILE A 453 9.06 13.19 -17.03
N ARG A 454 7.81 13.41 -16.63
CA ARG A 454 7.20 14.74 -16.62
C ARG A 454 7.91 15.71 -15.68
N GLU A 455 8.35 15.23 -14.52
CA GLU A 455 9.12 16.05 -13.57
C GLU A 455 10.46 16.47 -14.17
N MET A 456 11.15 15.58 -14.89
CA MET A 456 12.47 15.86 -15.47
C MET A 456 12.43 16.67 -16.78
N THR A 457 11.40 16.48 -17.60
CA THR A 457 11.34 17.00 -18.98
C THR A 457 10.21 18.00 -19.22
N ALA A 458 9.37 18.27 -18.22
CA ALA A 458 8.16 19.10 -18.32
C ALA A 458 7.18 18.70 -19.43
N LEU A 459 7.27 17.48 -19.96
CA LEU A 459 6.37 16.97 -20.99
C LEU A 459 4.91 16.87 -20.49
N LYS A 460 3.96 16.99 -21.43
CA LYS A 460 2.54 16.70 -21.13
C LYS A 460 2.37 15.21 -20.84
N GLN A 461 1.37 14.87 -20.02
CA GLN A 461 1.06 13.50 -19.60
C GLN A 461 1.00 12.50 -20.77
N GLN A 462 0.36 12.89 -21.86
CA GLN A 462 0.16 12.04 -23.04
C GLN A 462 1.49 11.63 -23.67
N TYR A 463 2.42 12.58 -23.84
CA TYR A 463 3.72 12.34 -24.45
C TYR A 463 4.65 11.58 -23.51
N ALA A 464 4.61 11.88 -22.21
CA ALA A 464 5.41 11.14 -21.23
C ALA A 464 4.98 9.67 -21.13
N ALA A 465 3.67 9.39 -21.04
CA ALA A 465 3.15 8.03 -21.04
C ALA A 465 3.49 7.30 -22.36
N ALA A 466 3.33 7.97 -23.51
CA ALA A 466 3.71 7.40 -24.81
C ALA A 466 5.20 7.06 -24.89
N LEU A 467 6.08 7.94 -24.37
CA LEU A 467 7.52 7.70 -24.33
C LEU A 467 7.87 6.48 -23.46
N VAL A 468 7.30 6.38 -22.26
CA VAL A 468 7.50 5.21 -21.37
C VAL A 468 7.05 3.93 -22.06
N CYS A 469 5.83 3.90 -22.59
CA CYS A 469 5.30 2.71 -23.26
C CYS A 469 6.13 2.34 -24.50
N PHE A 470 6.54 3.32 -25.31
CA PHE A 470 7.34 3.08 -26.51
C PHE A 470 8.72 2.51 -26.17
N VAL A 471 9.45 3.13 -25.24
CA VAL A 471 10.78 2.65 -24.82
C VAL A 471 10.66 1.27 -24.17
N SER A 472 9.68 1.07 -23.30
CA SER A 472 9.48 -0.22 -22.62
C SER A 472 9.03 -1.32 -23.58
N CYS A 473 8.27 -0.99 -24.63
CA CYS A 473 7.89 -1.93 -25.69
C CYS A 473 9.11 -2.41 -26.49
N LEU A 474 10.03 -1.50 -26.83
CA LEU A 474 11.26 -1.87 -27.53
C LEU A 474 12.17 -2.74 -26.67
N LEU A 475 12.34 -2.40 -25.38
CA LEU A 475 13.12 -3.21 -24.44
C LEU A 475 12.45 -4.57 -24.16
N GLY A 476 11.12 -4.65 -24.25
CA GLY A 476 10.34 -5.87 -24.09
C GLY A 476 10.68 -6.96 -25.12
N LEU A 477 11.25 -6.63 -26.27
CA LEU A 477 11.66 -7.60 -27.29
C LEU A 477 12.62 -8.67 -26.74
N ILE A 478 13.51 -8.30 -25.82
CA ILE A 478 14.49 -9.20 -25.21
C ILE A 478 13.80 -10.38 -24.50
N PHE A 479 12.67 -10.11 -23.85
CA PHE A 479 11.91 -11.09 -23.06
C PHE A 479 10.96 -11.95 -23.90
N VAL A 480 10.81 -11.66 -25.21
CA VAL A 480 9.97 -12.41 -26.16
C VAL A 480 10.83 -13.32 -27.07
N THR A 481 12.11 -13.45 -26.75
CA THR A 481 13.01 -14.40 -27.41
C THR A 481 12.77 -15.82 -26.93
N ASP A 482 13.31 -16.81 -27.64
CA ASP A 482 13.24 -18.24 -27.28
C ASP A 482 13.80 -18.53 -25.86
N SER A 483 14.78 -17.74 -25.40
CA SER A 483 15.32 -17.81 -24.03
C SER A 483 14.59 -16.92 -23.01
N GLY A 484 13.59 -16.16 -23.47
CA GLY A 484 12.92 -15.09 -22.73
C GLY A 484 12.23 -15.57 -21.45
N LEU A 485 11.66 -16.77 -21.45
CA LEU A 485 11.06 -17.38 -20.25
C LEU A 485 12.04 -17.42 -19.07
N TYR A 486 13.29 -17.83 -19.30
CA TYR A 486 14.30 -17.95 -18.26
C TYR A 486 14.73 -16.59 -17.72
N VAL A 487 14.78 -15.58 -18.59
CA VAL A 487 15.10 -14.19 -18.22
C VAL A 487 13.94 -13.58 -17.42
N VAL A 488 12.67 -13.82 -17.81
CA VAL A 488 11.49 -13.39 -17.03
C VAL A 488 11.51 -14.02 -15.63
N ASN A 489 11.77 -15.33 -15.53
CA ASN A 489 11.86 -16.04 -14.25
C ASN A 489 12.97 -15.46 -13.36
N LEU A 490 14.12 -15.09 -13.94
CA LEU A 490 15.22 -14.44 -13.25
C LEU A 490 14.77 -13.12 -12.60
N PHE A 491 14.25 -12.17 -13.39
CA PHE A 491 13.85 -10.87 -12.86
C PHE A 491 12.70 -10.98 -11.85
N HIS A 492 11.72 -11.84 -12.13
CA HIS A 492 10.60 -12.05 -11.22
C HIS A 492 11.05 -12.62 -9.88
N GLY A 493 11.92 -13.63 -9.88
CA GLY A 493 12.40 -14.29 -8.65
C GLY A 493 13.23 -13.39 -7.73
N TYR A 494 14.08 -12.50 -8.28
CA TYR A 494 15.01 -11.68 -7.49
C TYR A 494 14.54 -10.26 -7.19
N SER A 495 13.42 -9.81 -7.78
CA SER A 495 12.87 -8.46 -7.56
C SER A 495 12.54 -8.13 -6.09
N GLY A 496 12.30 -9.15 -5.25
CA GLY A 496 11.89 -8.97 -3.87
C GLY A 496 12.98 -8.35 -2.98
N CYS A 497 14.25 -8.68 -3.23
CA CYS A 497 15.37 -8.15 -2.44
C CYS A 497 15.48 -6.62 -2.58
N SER A 498 15.26 -6.11 -3.79
CA SER A 498 15.32 -4.68 -4.08
C SER A 498 14.22 -3.90 -3.36
N LEU A 499 13.00 -4.43 -3.33
CA LEU A 499 11.85 -3.80 -2.66
C LEU A 499 12.03 -3.74 -1.14
N GLN A 500 12.61 -4.77 -0.53
CA GLN A 500 12.92 -4.80 0.91
C GLN A 500 13.87 -3.67 1.32
N TRP A 501 14.93 -3.43 0.52
CA TRP A 501 15.86 -2.31 0.76
C TRP A 501 15.17 -0.95 0.67
N ILE A 502 14.32 -0.75 -0.34
CA ILE A 502 13.55 0.48 -0.48
C ILE A 502 12.65 0.68 0.74
N ALA A 503 11.85 -0.31 1.11
CA ALA A 503 10.92 -0.22 2.24
C ALA A 503 11.65 0.07 3.57
N LEU A 504 12.81 -0.55 3.81
CA LEU A 504 13.62 -0.29 5.01
C LEU A 504 14.08 1.17 5.05
N LEU A 505 14.64 1.65 3.94
CA LEU A 505 15.19 3.00 3.88
C LEU A 505 14.08 4.07 3.87
N GLU A 506 12.88 3.76 3.36
CA GLU A 506 11.70 4.60 3.49
C GLU A 506 11.29 4.77 4.95
N ILE A 507 11.10 3.69 5.73
CA ILE A 507 10.76 3.83 7.15
C ILE A 507 11.88 4.55 7.93
N LEU A 508 13.15 4.19 7.70
CA LEU A 508 14.27 4.83 8.38
C LEU A 508 14.35 6.32 8.08
N SER A 509 14.00 6.73 6.85
CA SER A 509 13.94 8.15 6.50
C SER A 509 12.86 8.89 7.29
N VAL A 510 11.69 8.27 7.51
CA VAL A 510 10.61 8.84 8.32
C VAL A 510 11.04 8.95 9.79
N ILE A 511 11.72 7.93 10.32
CA ILE A 511 12.21 7.92 11.71
C ILE A 511 13.28 8.99 11.93
N CYS A 512 14.33 8.98 11.11
CA CYS A 512 15.56 9.73 11.35
C CYS A 512 15.49 11.17 10.81
N LEU A 513 14.93 11.36 9.62
CA LEU A 513 14.95 12.65 8.92
C LEU A 513 13.67 13.44 9.17
N PHE A 514 12.51 12.85 8.85
CA PHE A 514 11.22 13.52 9.04
C PHE A 514 10.87 13.71 10.52
N GLY A 515 11.20 12.70 11.33
CA GLY A 515 11.01 12.70 12.78
C GLY A 515 9.71 12.03 13.20
N ARG A 516 9.85 11.07 14.13
CA ARG A 516 8.75 10.26 14.69
C ARG A 516 7.55 11.08 15.17
N LYS A 517 7.80 12.13 15.96
CA LYS A 517 6.73 12.98 16.51
C LYS A 517 5.97 13.72 15.42
N ASN A 518 6.70 14.30 14.46
CA ASN A 518 6.12 15.00 13.33
C ASN A 518 5.22 14.08 12.51
N PHE A 519 5.67 12.85 12.25
CA PHE A 519 4.85 11.85 11.56
C PHE A 519 3.58 11.49 12.33
N CYS A 520 3.67 11.25 13.65
CA CYS A 520 2.49 10.95 14.46
C CYS A 520 1.49 12.11 14.45
N THR A 521 1.96 13.34 14.70
CA THR A 521 1.12 14.55 14.69
C THR A 521 0.48 14.76 13.32
N MET A 522 1.23 14.58 12.24
CA MET A 522 0.73 14.63 10.87
C MET A 522 -0.43 13.66 10.63
N VAL A 523 -0.28 12.40 11.04
CA VAL A 523 -1.34 11.40 10.87
C VAL A 523 -2.55 11.70 11.76
N GLU A 524 -2.34 12.19 12.99
CA GLU A 524 -3.42 12.58 13.89
C GLU A 524 -4.21 13.78 13.35
N GLU A 525 -3.53 14.80 12.80
CA GLU A 525 -4.16 15.96 12.17
C GLU A 525 -4.95 15.57 10.90
N MET A 526 -4.39 14.69 10.06
CA MET A 526 -5.07 14.23 8.84
C MET A 526 -6.29 13.36 9.13
N THR A 527 -6.22 12.51 10.16
CA THR A 527 -7.31 11.57 10.47
C THR A 527 -8.31 12.11 11.49
N GLY A 528 -7.94 13.14 12.24
CA GLY A 528 -8.73 13.70 13.35
C GLY A 528 -8.86 12.76 14.55
N GLU A 529 -8.08 11.68 14.60
CA GLU A 529 -8.17 10.61 15.59
C GLU A 529 -6.82 10.40 16.28
N LYS A 530 -6.82 10.30 17.61
CA LYS A 530 -5.62 9.98 18.38
C LYS A 530 -5.02 8.64 17.95
N LEU A 531 -3.69 8.58 17.89
CA LEU A 531 -2.98 7.41 17.42
C LEU A 531 -2.82 6.39 18.54
N HIS A 532 -3.30 5.16 18.32
CA HIS A 532 -3.08 4.06 19.25
C HIS A 532 -1.61 3.63 19.26
N VAL A 533 -1.12 3.23 20.44
CA VAL A 533 0.26 2.79 20.66
C VAL A 533 0.68 1.66 19.70
N VAL A 534 -0.26 0.79 19.31
CA VAL A 534 -0.02 -0.32 18.37
C VAL A 534 0.57 0.19 17.05
N TRP A 535 0.01 1.23 16.44
CA TRP A 535 0.53 1.80 15.18
C TRP A 535 1.95 2.33 15.34
N ILE A 536 2.20 3.01 16.45
CA ILE A 536 3.49 3.60 16.76
C ILE A 536 4.55 2.51 16.93
N VAL A 537 4.22 1.42 17.63
CA VAL A 537 5.13 0.28 17.84
C VAL A 537 5.35 -0.46 16.52
N CYS A 538 4.31 -0.66 15.71
CA CYS A 538 4.44 -1.28 14.39
C CYS A 538 5.40 -0.48 13.51
N TRP A 539 5.16 0.81 13.30
CA TRP A 539 5.97 1.63 12.39
C TRP A 539 7.43 1.79 12.81
N PHE A 540 7.71 1.94 14.11
CA PHE A 540 9.02 2.40 14.57
C PHE A 540 9.87 1.34 15.26
N VAL A 541 9.30 0.17 15.54
CA VAL A 541 10.02 -0.94 16.19
C VAL A 541 9.87 -2.21 15.38
N ILE A 542 8.62 -2.65 15.13
CA ILE A 542 8.37 -3.98 14.55
C ILE A 542 8.75 -4.01 13.06
N SER A 543 8.20 -3.11 12.24
CA SER A 543 8.45 -3.13 10.79
C SER A 543 9.94 -2.96 10.44
N PRO A 544 10.71 -2.01 11.03
CA PRO A 544 12.15 -1.93 10.79
C PRO A 544 12.91 -3.20 11.22
N ALA A 545 12.53 -3.81 12.36
CA ALA A 545 13.19 -5.02 12.84
C ALA A 545 12.94 -6.22 11.91
N ILE A 546 11.71 -6.39 11.42
CA ILE A 546 11.35 -7.43 10.45
C ILE A 546 12.09 -7.21 9.14
N LEU A 547 12.09 -5.99 8.59
CA LEU A 547 12.81 -5.66 7.35
C LEU A 547 14.31 -5.95 7.45
N VAL A 548 14.97 -5.57 8.56
CA VAL A 548 16.38 -5.89 8.79
C VAL A 548 16.58 -7.40 8.87
N ALA A 549 15.71 -8.13 9.57
CA ALA A 549 15.81 -9.59 9.66
C ALA A 549 15.66 -10.25 8.27
N LEU A 550 14.69 -9.82 7.47
CA LEU A 550 14.46 -10.34 6.11
C LEU A 550 15.66 -10.11 5.20
N ILE A 551 16.28 -8.93 5.26
CA ILE A 551 17.48 -8.61 4.49
C ILE A 551 18.67 -9.45 4.94
N VAL A 552 18.88 -9.62 6.25
CA VAL A 552 19.96 -10.48 6.76
C VAL A 552 19.77 -11.92 6.29
N LEU A 553 18.53 -12.41 6.30
CA LEU A 553 18.20 -13.76 5.83
C LEU A 553 18.36 -13.93 4.33
N SER A 554 17.99 -12.93 3.53
CA SER A 554 18.20 -12.99 2.07
C SER A 554 19.68 -12.97 1.70
N LEU A 555 20.50 -12.19 2.41
CA LEU A 555 21.96 -12.18 2.26
C LEU A 555 22.59 -13.51 2.72
N TYR A 556 22.08 -14.10 3.80
CA TYR A 556 22.54 -15.41 4.28
C TYR A 556 22.27 -16.51 3.25
N ASP A 557 21.08 -16.55 2.66
CA ASP A 557 20.75 -17.53 1.62
C ASP A 557 21.56 -17.31 0.34
N LEU A 558 21.77 -16.05 -0.06
CA LEU A 558 22.66 -15.72 -1.18
C LEU A 558 24.10 -16.18 -0.93
N ALA A 559 24.58 -16.14 0.31
CA ALA A 559 25.95 -16.55 0.65
C ALA A 559 26.12 -18.09 0.70
N ASN A 560 25.07 -18.83 1.07
CA ASN A 560 25.14 -20.28 1.30
C ASN A 560 24.61 -21.14 0.15
N THR A 561 23.98 -20.54 -0.87
CA THR A 561 23.46 -21.31 -2.02
C THR A 561 24.59 -21.55 -3.03
N GLU A 562 24.98 -22.81 -3.23
CA GLU A 562 25.95 -23.22 -4.25
C GLU A 562 25.35 -23.15 -5.66
N GLY A 563 25.22 -21.92 -6.17
CA GLY A 563 24.71 -21.64 -7.51
C GLY A 563 23.18 -21.68 -7.62
N TYR A 564 22.65 -20.79 -8.44
CA TYR A 564 21.21 -20.73 -8.70
C TYR A 564 20.85 -21.65 -9.87
N LEU A 565 19.90 -22.54 -9.61
CA LEU A 565 19.33 -23.44 -10.61
C LEU A 565 18.11 -22.79 -11.28
N TYR A 566 17.92 -23.09 -12.56
CA TYR A 566 16.69 -22.82 -13.29
C TYR A 566 16.25 -24.07 -14.03
N SER A 567 14.95 -24.31 -14.06
CA SER A 567 14.41 -25.47 -14.77
C SER A 567 14.26 -25.14 -16.26
N ALA A 568 15.03 -25.83 -17.08
CA ALA A 568 14.99 -25.77 -18.54
C ALA A 568 14.16 -26.92 -19.10
N TRP A 569 13.47 -26.69 -20.21
CA TRP A 569 12.64 -27.71 -20.85
C TRP A 569 13.36 -28.23 -22.09
N GLN A 570 13.54 -29.54 -22.19
CA GLN A 570 14.15 -30.20 -23.34
C GLN A 570 13.14 -31.15 -24.01
N PRO A 571 13.08 -31.20 -25.36
CA PRO A 571 12.10 -32.03 -26.07
C PRO A 571 12.26 -33.54 -25.85
N SER A 572 13.47 -34.00 -25.59
CA SER A 572 13.82 -35.42 -25.49
C SER A 572 13.78 -35.96 -24.05
N THR A 573 14.07 -35.12 -23.07
CA THR A 573 14.27 -35.51 -21.66
C THR A 573 13.28 -34.86 -20.69
N GLY A 574 12.49 -33.89 -21.15
CA GLY A 574 11.57 -33.11 -20.32
C GLY A 574 12.28 -32.01 -19.53
N MET A 575 11.77 -31.69 -18.35
CA MET A 575 12.32 -30.65 -17.49
C MET A 575 13.64 -31.08 -16.83
N GLN A 576 14.67 -30.24 -16.91
CA GLN A 576 15.97 -30.43 -16.29
C GLN A 576 16.42 -29.16 -15.55
N ASP A 577 16.98 -29.31 -14.35
CA ASP A 577 17.54 -28.18 -13.62
C ASP A 577 18.98 -27.90 -14.08
N LEU A 578 19.21 -26.68 -14.55
CA LEU A 578 20.50 -26.21 -15.05
C LEU A 578 21.00 -25.03 -14.21
N PHE A 579 22.32 -24.87 -14.13
CA PHE A 579 22.92 -23.73 -13.46
C PHE A 579 22.81 -22.46 -14.31
N TYR A 580 22.43 -21.35 -13.68
CA TYR A 580 22.53 -20.05 -14.33
C TYR A 580 24.00 -19.75 -14.70
N PRO A 581 24.27 -19.18 -15.88
CA PRO A 581 25.60 -18.75 -16.27
C PRO A 581 26.03 -17.48 -15.52
N VAL A 582 27.34 -17.21 -15.51
CA VAL A 582 27.97 -16.11 -14.74
C VAL A 582 27.33 -14.74 -15.02
N TRP A 583 26.98 -14.45 -16.28
CA TRP A 583 26.38 -13.17 -16.66
C TRP A 583 25.00 -12.94 -16.02
N CYS A 584 24.24 -13.99 -15.70
CA CYS A 584 22.95 -13.86 -15.01
C CYS A 584 23.14 -13.40 -13.56
N TYR A 585 24.18 -13.90 -12.86
CA TYR A 585 24.50 -13.42 -11.51
C TYR A 585 24.88 -11.95 -11.51
N VAL A 586 25.62 -11.49 -12.52
CA VAL A 586 25.94 -10.06 -12.68
C VAL A 586 24.67 -9.24 -12.88
N LEU A 587 23.73 -9.70 -13.71
CA LEU A 587 22.44 -9.02 -13.89
C LEU A 587 21.60 -8.98 -12.62
N ILE A 588 21.51 -10.08 -11.87
CA ILE A 588 20.82 -10.12 -10.57
C ILE A 588 21.47 -9.13 -9.60
N ALA A 589 22.79 -9.18 -9.46
CA ALA A 589 23.53 -8.30 -8.58
C ALA A 589 23.30 -6.84 -8.93
N LEU A 590 23.36 -6.48 -10.22
CA LEU A 590 23.03 -5.13 -10.69
C LEU A 590 21.58 -4.76 -10.33
N PHE A 591 20.61 -5.63 -10.59
CA PHE A 591 19.21 -5.34 -10.30
C PHE A 591 18.92 -5.16 -8.80
N CYS A 592 19.61 -5.89 -7.93
CA CYS A 592 19.48 -5.75 -6.48
C CYS A 592 20.26 -4.57 -5.90
N ILE A 593 21.45 -4.28 -6.42
CA ILE A 593 22.38 -3.30 -5.86
C ILE A 593 22.15 -1.89 -6.43
N ILE A 594 21.71 -1.74 -7.69
CA ILE A 594 21.48 -0.43 -8.30
C ILE A 594 20.53 0.45 -7.47
N PRO A 595 19.35 -0.01 -7.01
CA PRO A 595 18.48 0.78 -6.15
C PRO A 595 19.20 1.28 -4.89
N LEU A 596 19.97 0.40 -4.24
CA LEU A 596 20.72 0.75 -3.03
C LEU A 596 21.82 1.78 -3.32
N VAL A 597 22.53 1.64 -4.45
CA VAL A 597 23.56 2.60 -4.89
C VAL A 597 22.93 3.95 -5.23
N LEU A 598 21.76 3.99 -5.85
CA LEU A 598 21.06 5.24 -6.15
C LEU A 598 20.65 5.97 -4.85
N ILE A 599 20.16 5.25 -3.85
CA ILE A 599 19.80 5.84 -2.54
C ILE A 599 21.04 6.36 -1.83
N LEU A 600 22.07 5.52 -1.66
CA LEU A 600 23.29 5.87 -0.94
C LEU A 600 24.09 6.95 -1.68
N GLY A 601 24.15 6.89 -3.01
CA GLY A 601 24.86 7.87 -3.83
C GLY A 601 24.27 9.27 -3.67
N VAL A 602 22.94 9.41 -3.76
CA VAL A 602 22.28 10.70 -3.50
C VAL A 602 22.50 11.15 -2.06
N PHE A 603 22.39 10.23 -1.09
CA PHE A 603 22.64 10.53 0.31
C PHE A 603 24.06 11.08 0.54
N ILE A 604 25.08 10.43 -0.01
CA ILE A 604 26.49 10.82 0.11
C ILE A 604 26.74 12.16 -0.58
N ILE A 605 26.22 12.40 -1.78
CA ILE A 605 26.39 13.67 -2.49
C ILE A 605 25.87 14.84 -1.65
N TYR A 606 24.67 14.71 -1.08
CA TYR A 606 24.10 15.75 -0.22
C TYR A 606 24.85 15.87 1.12
N ALA A 607 25.32 14.75 1.68
CA ALA A 607 26.11 14.73 2.89
C ALA A 607 27.48 15.43 2.72
N VAL A 608 28.14 15.25 1.58
CA VAL A 608 29.41 15.91 1.24
C VAL A 608 29.19 17.40 0.93
N LYS A 609 28.10 17.74 0.23
CA LYS A 609 27.75 19.13 -0.08
C LYS A 609 27.43 19.94 1.19
N SER A 610 26.79 19.31 2.17
CA SER A 610 26.46 19.92 3.47
C SER A 610 27.41 19.42 4.56
N ARG A 611 28.65 19.95 4.59
CA ARG A 611 29.73 19.53 5.53
C ARG A 611 29.34 19.50 7.03
N HIS A 612 28.33 20.25 7.45
CA HIS A 612 27.82 20.27 8.84
C HIS A 612 26.74 19.21 9.14
N MET A 613 26.10 18.64 8.11
CA MET A 613 24.88 17.83 8.23
C MET A 613 25.13 16.41 8.76
N LEU A 614 26.24 15.76 8.39
CA LEU A 614 26.59 14.43 8.90
C LEU A 614 26.90 14.47 10.41
N PHE A 615 27.66 15.48 10.84
CA PHE A 615 28.02 15.67 12.24
C PHE A 615 26.79 16.03 13.07
N GLU A 616 25.92 16.92 12.58
CA GLU A 616 24.64 17.21 13.24
C GLU A 616 23.65 16.03 13.22
N MET A 617 23.55 15.24 12.14
CA MET A 617 22.68 14.06 12.11
C MET A 617 23.14 12.99 13.09
N CYS A 618 24.44 12.64 13.10
CA CYS A 618 24.96 11.69 14.08
C CYS A 618 24.82 12.23 15.51
N HIS A 619 25.13 13.51 15.74
CA HIS A 619 24.98 14.14 17.05
C HIS A 619 23.53 14.21 17.50
N ASN A 620 22.58 14.56 16.62
CA ASN A 620 21.15 14.70 16.93
C ASN A 620 20.44 13.35 17.02
N SER A 621 20.78 12.36 16.19
CA SER A 621 20.23 11.00 16.30
C SER A 621 20.73 10.31 17.57
N TRP A 622 22.02 10.47 17.90
CA TRP A 622 22.58 9.98 19.16
C TRP A 622 21.98 10.71 20.37
N LYS A 623 21.89 12.05 20.33
CA LYS A 623 21.18 12.84 21.36
C LYS A 623 19.75 12.37 21.53
N ARG A 624 18.96 12.19 20.45
CA ARG A 624 17.54 11.80 20.51
C ARG A 624 17.34 10.39 21.08
N MET A 625 18.23 9.45 20.74
CA MET A 625 18.20 8.09 21.29
C MET A 625 18.56 8.07 22.77
N TRP A 626 19.55 8.85 23.19
CA TRP A 626 19.94 9.02 24.60
C TRP A 626 18.91 9.83 25.41
N TYR A 627 18.27 10.83 24.78
CA TYR A 627 17.17 11.61 25.37
C TYR A 627 15.94 10.75 25.66
N TRP A 628 15.64 9.74 24.83
CA TRP A 628 14.52 8.83 25.05
C TRP A 628 14.72 7.96 26.30
N CYS A 629 15.96 7.56 26.58
CA CYS A 629 16.31 6.77 27.76
C CYS A 629 16.26 7.61 29.06
N ARG A 630 16.55 8.92 28.98
CA ARG A 630 16.60 9.82 30.15
C ARG A 630 15.30 10.57 30.44
N LYS A 631 14.49 10.89 29.42
CA LYS A 631 13.32 11.77 29.57
C LYS A 631 12.07 11.07 30.14
N GLN A 632 12.04 9.74 30.16
CA GLN A 632 10.96 9.01 30.85
C GLN A 632 11.11 9.07 32.38
N GLU A 633 12.30 9.39 32.88
CA GLU A 633 12.61 9.56 34.30
C GLU A 633 12.46 11.04 34.76
N GLU A 634 12.74 12.01 33.89
CA GLU A 634 12.63 13.45 34.20
C GLU A 634 11.18 13.97 34.25
N TYR A 635 10.25 13.48 33.42
CA TYR A 635 8.86 13.94 33.46
C TYR A 635 8.12 13.50 34.73
N GLU A 636 8.46 12.33 35.30
CA GLU A 636 7.88 11.89 36.58
C GLU A 636 8.45 12.64 37.78
N LEU A 637 9.71 13.10 37.71
CA LEU A 637 10.36 13.83 38.81
C LEU A 637 9.99 15.33 38.83
N GLN A 638 9.80 15.93 37.65
CA GLN A 638 9.54 17.37 37.49
C GLN A 638 8.09 17.72 37.88
N ASP A 639 7.12 16.88 37.49
CA ASP A 639 5.73 17.01 37.94
C ASP A 639 5.60 16.78 39.47
N PHE A 640 6.44 15.92 40.05
CA PHE A 640 6.46 15.66 41.50
C PHE A 640 7.08 16.80 42.31
N THR A 641 8.15 17.42 41.79
CA THR A 641 8.81 18.57 42.45
C THR A 641 8.04 19.89 42.29
N GLU A 642 7.34 20.10 41.17
CA GLU A 642 6.43 21.25 41.00
C GLU A 642 5.16 21.11 41.84
N ALA A 643 4.56 19.92 41.92
CA ALA A 643 3.42 19.67 42.80
C ALA A 643 3.78 19.84 44.30
N GLN A 644 4.98 19.40 44.70
CA GLN A 644 5.46 19.51 46.08
C GLN A 644 5.86 20.94 46.46
N ARG A 645 6.34 21.75 45.49
CA ARG A 645 6.64 23.17 45.69
C ARG A 645 5.37 24.03 45.77
N CYS A 646 4.35 23.74 44.96
CA CYS A 646 3.04 24.42 45.02
C CYS A 646 2.25 24.13 46.31
N TYR A 647 2.44 22.95 46.92
CA TYR A 647 1.78 22.59 48.18
C TYR A 647 2.43 23.23 49.42
N GLN A 648 3.71 23.58 49.34
CA GLN A 648 4.49 24.07 50.50
C GLN A 648 4.48 25.61 50.66
N THR A 649 4.19 26.39 49.62
CA THR A 649 4.34 27.86 49.70
C THR A 649 3.07 28.67 49.88
N GLY A 650 1.86 28.10 49.77
CA GLY A 650 0.63 28.69 50.32
C GLY A 650 0.37 30.20 50.06
N GLU A 651 0.84 30.77 48.94
CA GLU A 651 0.75 32.22 48.68
C GLU A 651 -0.08 32.50 47.42
N GLN A 652 -1.14 33.29 47.62
CA GLN A 652 -2.19 33.70 46.68
C GLN A 652 -1.75 34.57 45.48
N VAL A 653 -0.45 34.65 45.16
CA VAL A 653 0.10 35.61 44.20
C VAL A 653 0.17 35.05 42.75
N LEU A 654 -0.23 33.79 42.54
CA LEU A 654 -0.17 33.13 41.23
C LEU A 654 -1.47 33.22 40.39
N LEU A 655 -2.55 33.80 40.92
CA LEU A 655 -3.77 34.06 40.15
C LEU A 655 -3.57 35.26 39.19
N ASP A 656 -2.87 36.32 39.64
CA ASP A 656 -2.66 37.53 38.83
C ASP A 656 -1.62 37.37 37.69
N ARG A 657 -0.79 36.30 37.71
CA ARG A 657 0.17 36.01 36.62
C ARG A 657 -0.35 35.05 35.56
N ILE A 658 -1.44 34.33 35.86
CA ILE A 658 -2.17 33.53 34.86
C ILE A 658 -3.08 34.46 34.03
N ASP A 659 -3.59 35.53 34.64
CA ASP A 659 -4.41 36.54 33.96
C ASP A 659 -3.64 37.41 32.94
N ALA A 660 -2.30 37.46 33.01
CA ALA A 660 -1.49 38.28 32.09
C ALA A 660 -1.01 37.54 30.82
N ASN A 661 -1.04 36.20 30.78
CA ASN A 661 -0.46 35.40 29.69
C ASN A 661 -1.48 34.78 28.73
N PHE A 662 -2.79 34.96 28.96
CA PHE A 662 -3.85 34.51 28.04
C PHE A 662 -4.94 35.57 27.82
N PRO A 663 -4.68 36.64 27.03
CA PRO A 663 -5.66 37.70 26.78
C PRO A 663 -6.69 37.35 25.69
N GLU A 664 -6.49 36.30 24.89
CA GLU A 664 -7.32 35.96 23.72
C GLU A 664 -8.52 35.04 24.01
N LEU A 665 -8.84 34.76 25.28
CA LEU A 665 -10.14 34.19 25.66
C LEU A 665 -11.23 35.26 25.88
N LEU A 666 -10.95 36.53 25.53
CA LEU A 666 -11.84 37.67 25.72
C LEU A 666 -12.01 38.51 24.45
N SER A 667 -13.03 38.18 23.65
CA SER A 667 -13.96 39.16 23.09
C SER A 667 -15.28 38.42 22.95
N PHE A 668 -16.34 38.72 23.68
CA PHE A 668 -16.98 40.00 23.94
C PHE A 668 -17.61 39.98 25.34
N ASP A 669 -17.40 41.04 26.13
CA ASP A 669 -18.52 41.85 26.61
C ASP A 669 -18.00 43.10 27.33
N ASN A 670 -18.63 44.23 26.99
CA ASN A 670 -18.47 45.50 27.66
C ASN A 670 -18.74 45.33 29.16
N ILE A 671 -17.70 45.49 29.97
CA ILE A 671 -17.84 45.91 31.36
C ILE A 671 -17.85 47.44 31.37
N GLN A 672 -18.96 48.02 31.77
CA GLN A 672 -18.92 49.15 32.69
C GLN A 672 -19.68 48.77 33.96
N GLY A 673 -18.92 48.31 34.96
CA GLY A 673 -19.26 48.46 36.37
C GLY A 673 -18.22 49.41 36.99
N PRO A 674 -18.61 50.34 37.87
CA PRO A 674 -17.70 51.33 38.45
C PRO A 674 -16.99 50.82 39.72
N VAL A 675 -16.18 51.74 40.28
CA VAL A 675 -15.65 51.86 41.66
C VAL A 675 -14.31 51.11 41.91
N THR A 676 -13.20 51.68 42.42
CA THR A 676 -13.04 52.55 43.61
C THR A 676 -11.69 53.30 43.70
N THR A 677 -11.75 54.56 44.16
CA THR A 677 -10.88 55.30 45.11
C THR A 677 -9.35 55.14 45.11
N ASN A 678 -8.62 56.26 44.93
CA ASN A 678 -7.85 56.92 46.01
C ASN A 678 -7.30 58.28 45.54
N GLY A 679 -7.36 59.26 46.44
CA GLY A 679 -7.09 60.67 46.15
C GLY A 679 -5.63 61.07 46.27
N HIS A 680 -5.30 62.22 45.65
CA HIS A 680 -4.44 63.26 46.21
C HIS A 680 -4.62 64.59 45.42
N ILE A 681 -5.16 65.59 46.13
CA ILE A 681 -4.83 67.03 46.17
C ILE A 681 -4.15 67.67 44.93
N HIS A 682 -4.84 68.58 44.22
CA HIS A 682 -4.59 70.04 44.21
C HIS A 682 -5.49 70.79 43.22
N ALA A 683 -5.84 72.02 43.62
CA ALA A 683 -6.71 72.98 42.97
C ALA A 683 -6.22 73.45 41.57
N LEU A 684 -7.15 73.91 40.72
CA LEU A 684 -7.13 75.22 40.02
C LEU A 684 -8.32 75.37 39.04
N THR A 685 -9.17 76.34 39.37
CA THR A 685 -10.00 77.27 38.57
C THR A 685 -9.98 77.22 37.03
N GLY A 686 -11.14 77.47 36.39
CA GLY A 686 -11.21 78.17 35.09
C GLY A 686 -12.46 77.88 34.23
N ASP A 687 -13.36 78.85 34.16
CA ASP A 687 -14.60 78.91 33.35
C ASP A 687 -14.41 78.82 31.82
N GLY A 688 -15.49 78.41 31.11
CA GLY A 688 -16.00 79.22 29.99
C GLY A 688 -16.16 78.61 28.59
N ASN A 689 -17.43 78.55 28.16
CA ASN A 689 -17.98 78.96 26.84
C ASN A 689 -18.21 77.95 25.69
N TYR A 690 -19.48 77.51 25.62
CA TYR A 690 -20.48 77.63 24.53
C TYR A 690 -20.09 77.89 23.06
N ARG A 691 -20.69 77.02 22.20
CA ARG A 691 -21.43 77.24 20.92
C ARG A 691 -21.05 78.42 20.00
N THR A 692 -20.86 78.13 18.70
CA THR A 692 -21.78 78.48 17.56
C THR A 692 -21.21 78.05 16.18
N MET A 693 -22.08 77.58 15.28
CA MET A 693 -21.98 77.62 13.79
C MET A 693 -22.60 78.94 13.27
N PRO A 694 -22.75 79.28 11.96
CA PRO A 694 -22.30 78.68 10.67
C PRO A 694 -21.73 79.72 9.65
N GLY A 695 -21.42 79.33 8.39
CA GLY A 695 -21.63 80.23 7.24
C GLY A 695 -20.63 80.19 6.06
N ASN A 696 -20.99 79.44 5.01
CA ASN A 696 -20.86 79.69 3.55
C ASN A 696 -20.01 80.86 3.00
N ASN A 697 -19.09 80.59 2.05
CA ASN A 697 -19.21 80.89 0.59
C ASN A 697 -17.85 80.93 -0.16
N ASN A 698 -17.81 80.18 -1.27
CA ASN A 698 -17.29 80.45 -2.62
C ASN A 698 -15.84 80.94 -2.90
N VAL A 699 -15.24 80.28 -3.91
CA VAL A 699 -14.63 80.79 -5.18
C VAL A 699 -13.29 80.13 -5.52
N ASP A 700 -13.24 79.70 -6.78
CA ASP A 700 -12.21 79.07 -7.61
C ASP A 700 -10.83 79.75 -7.65
N HIS A 701 -9.76 78.96 -7.91
CA HIS A 701 -9.01 78.96 -9.20
C HIS A 701 -7.68 78.18 -9.15
N SER A 702 -7.39 77.48 -10.27
CA SER A 702 -6.09 77.19 -10.94
C SER A 702 -4.88 76.72 -10.10
N GLY A 703 -4.05 75.75 -10.47
CA GLY A 703 -3.64 75.15 -11.75
C GLY A 703 -2.29 74.42 -11.50
N PRO A 704 -1.79 73.58 -12.43
CA PRO A 704 -0.84 72.49 -12.14
C PRO A 704 0.62 72.85 -12.49
N THR A 705 1.61 72.10 -11.97
CA THR A 705 2.69 71.40 -12.74
C THR A 705 3.93 70.99 -11.92
N ARG A 706 4.37 69.75 -12.18
CA ARG A 706 5.74 69.24 -12.48
C ARG A 706 6.87 69.16 -11.43
N HIS A 707 7.40 67.91 -11.39
CA HIS A 707 8.82 67.48 -11.38
C HIS A 707 9.68 67.81 -10.15
N LEU A 708 10.73 67.08 -9.75
CA LEU A 708 11.28 65.71 -9.90
C LEU A 708 12.59 65.75 -9.07
N SER A 709 13.12 64.60 -8.63
CA SER A 709 14.45 64.38 -8.00
C SER A 709 14.59 64.91 -6.56
N ILE A 710 15.15 64.17 -5.59
CA ILE A 710 16.12 63.06 -5.59
C ILE A 710 15.62 61.91 -4.71
#